data_AF-A0A538LXG6-F1
#
_entry.id   AF-A0A538LXG6-F1
#
_cell.length_a   1.000
_cell.length_b   1.000
_cell.length_c   1.000
_cell.angle_alpha   90.00
_cell.angle_beta   90.00
_cell.angle_gamma   90.00
#
_symmetry.space_group_name_H-M   'P 1'
#
loop_
_entity.id
_entity.type
_entity.pdbx_description
1 polymer ?
#
loop_
_entity_poly.entity_id
_entity_poly.type
_entity_poly.pdbx_seq_one_letter_code
_entity_poly.pdbx_strand_id
1 'polypeptide(L)'
;MRAHRRLSRGGAQAGVLALVVCLVAVMAQTPAMAGRATVTPAGATGANGVAVSAFDSAPVVVTGSQVPDWSAGPELTARAPQGPTNYGTADSQRDTPAPLRSDCYQADPRPDVNGWTDPDHGDHNCFQSNQLPVRTLPGRRGVPTGSLRAYRWNGRGFVQIPFQVDTRWEHYISNNASGFAFYSGVDEELTYTFDREGFRYTTNAPFDPADPAIVCRAQPVGGGATPDPNPGLIDTDEMAFMARDAGAPAPASGALPRGIVAAKQVQVTDPATGITRYVYVMQSAAAGRGGWAVPMAYTADNSPYVRYSRDANAETFVASQSSYSDYGAAPKGPVCTPQGQPVVGQGFKRVADGQLALDPPTYVQRRPLDTATVRSTGYRFRFDGRWLMDDLRVSPDGAGLARADYGPNIIDRFKGRAFQQSPGGKTPCCGYEDEQSNWGGSSQLMGERWGPVRVIRVTWGADSGTNVVRTDTFYPYSIDHGSELRVHPIPPLDGIYTQWDMAAGQITRYYNPYNPQGVPVTGINPVLYGDMNAHIGPDGISYSSNDTVGRTVQSANGGKPVQVGHPDNATCTSDACVYGSFNVPDARFSGLASEALSWDELAGPAGTVVERWGVSQITPVGTPVAAVEAVPYYVDDSCFDDGTGGDPGPHLAPRSPHEPTTWGYDAGGVPVSPAPPGSVVNQRRCWNHHADGTPYNIPGTATYDPAKPPERPDAPPDPAFSPQGDVRYLQGDIATHGLHLLFNTESDNAGLTVPVDEVDAVDHQVVLPGAQGNVGASYSQRFVTPPAVVATPWPRR
;
A
#
# COMPACT_ATOMS: atom_id res chain seq x y z
N MET A 1 -8.76 -38.82 6.35
CA MET A 1 -9.24 -39.45 5.09
C MET A 1 -10.55 -38.82 4.58
N ARG A 2 -10.53 -37.52 4.23
CA ARG A 2 -11.60 -36.82 3.46
C ARG A 2 -11.02 -35.93 2.34
N ALA A 3 -9.72 -36.04 2.06
CA ALA A 3 -8.96 -35.14 1.18
C ALA A 3 -8.97 -35.51 -0.31
N HIS A 4 -9.38 -36.72 -0.69
CA HIS A 4 -9.27 -37.18 -2.09
C HIS A 4 -10.41 -36.79 -3.05
N ARG A 5 -11.37 -35.94 -2.63
CA ARG A 5 -12.47 -35.50 -3.52
C ARG A 5 -12.31 -34.10 -4.12
N ARG A 6 -11.28 -33.32 -3.75
CA ARG A 6 -11.07 -31.96 -4.30
C ARG A 6 -10.33 -31.94 -5.65
N LEU A 7 -9.57 -32.99 -5.98
CA LEU A 7 -8.76 -33.06 -7.22
C LEU A 7 -9.56 -33.35 -8.52
N SER A 8 -10.84 -33.75 -8.44
CA SER A 8 -11.60 -34.17 -9.64
C SER A 8 -12.49 -33.06 -10.25
N ARG A 9 -12.36 -31.80 -9.81
CA ARG A 9 -13.18 -30.66 -10.31
C ARG A 9 -12.47 -29.77 -11.35
N GLY A 10 -11.20 -30.01 -11.65
CA GLY A 10 -10.42 -29.18 -12.61
C GLY A 10 -10.91 -29.22 -14.06
N GLY A 11 -11.72 -30.21 -14.46
CA GLY A 11 -12.21 -30.34 -15.84
C GLY A 11 -13.26 -29.32 -16.25
N ALA A 12 -14.08 -28.82 -15.31
CA ALA A 12 -15.09 -27.79 -15.58
C ALA A 12 -14.45 -26.39 -15.61
N GLN A 13 -13.47 -26.14 -14.74
CA GLN A 13 -12.75 -24.85 -14.68
C GLN A 13 -11.85 -24.62 -15.91
N ALA A 14 -11.26 -25.69 -16.48
CA ALA A 14 -10.47 -25.59 -17.73
C ALA A 14 -11.30 -25.22 -18.97
N GLY A 15 -12.59 -25.60 -19.02
CA GLY A 15 -13.50 -25.21 -20.10
C GLY A 15 -13.95 -23.73 -20.03
N VAL A 16 -13.96 -23.15 -18.83
CA VAL A 16 -14.30 -21.74 -18.56
C VAL A 16 -13.15 -20.82 -18.98
N LEU A 17 -11.90 -21.23 -18.75
CA LEU A 17 -10.69 -20.52 -19.16
C LEU A 17 -10.66 -20.27 -20.68
N ALA A 18 -11.05 -21.27 -21.47
CA ALA A 18 -11.07 -21.16 -22.94
C ALA A 18 -12.11 -20.15 -23.45
N LEU A 19 -13.24 -19.99 -22.76
CA LEU A 19 -14.33 -19.10 -23.20
C LEU A 19 -14.04 -17.62 -22.85
N VAL A 20 -13.56 -17.34 -21.64
CA VAL A 20 -13.20 -15.97 -21.20
C VAL A 20 -11.98 -15.46 -21.96
N VAL A 21 -10.95 -16.28 -22.14
CA VAL A 21 -9.77 -15.93 -22.95
C VAL A 21 -10.16 -15.70 -24.42
N CYS A 22 -11.09 -16.47 -24.98
CA CYS A 22 -11.59 -16.22 -26.33
C CYS A 22 -12.45 -14.95 -26.43
N LEU A 23 -13.25 -14.61 -25.42
CA LEU A 23 -14.07 -13.37 -25.43
C LEU A 23 -13.20 -12.11 -25.29
N VAL A 24 -12.18 -12.13 -24.43
CA VAL A 24 -11.21 -11.03 -24.31
C VAL A 24 -10.35 -10.92 -25.59
N ALA A 25 -9.92 -12.05 -26.17
CA ALA A 25 -9.11 -12.07 -27.39
C ALA A 25 -9.88 -11.72 -28.68
N VAL A 26 -11.19 -11.99 -28.76
CA VAL A 26 -12.03 -11.62 -29.91
C VAL A 26 -12.38 -10.12 -29.89
N MET A 27 -12.43 -9.49 -28.72
CA MET A 27 -12.70 -8.05 -28.59
C MET A 27 -11.46 -7.15 -28.81
N ALA A 28 -10.25 -7.72 -28.80
CA ALA A 28 -8.98 -7.00 -28.98
C ALA A 28 -8.50 -6.85 -30.45
N GLN A 29 -9.28 -7.28 -31.45
CA GLN A 29 -8.79 -7.43 -32.84
C GLN A 29 -8.83 -6.17 -33.74
N THR A 30 -8.75 -4.96 -33.19
CA THR A 30 -8.43 -3.78 -34.03
C THR A 30 -7.05 -3.25 -33.69
N PRO A 31 -6.03 -3.48 -34.55
CA PRO A 31 -4.71 -2.94 -34.31
C PRO A 31 -4.73 -1.44 -34.58
N ALA A 32 -4.85 -0.63 -33.54
CA ALA A 32 -4.38 0.74 -33.62
C ALA A 32 -2.85 0.68 -33.62
N MET A 33 -2.23 0.94 -34.77
CA MET A 33 -0.78 1.06 -34.88
C MET A 33 -0.31 2.22 -33.99
N ALA A 34 0.13 1.92 -32.77
CA ALA A 34 0.85 2.86 -31.94
C ALA A 34 2.26 3.03 -32.54
N GLY A 35 2.47 4.11 -33.28
CA GLY A 35 3.80 4.53 -33.67
C GLY A 35 4.62 4.82 -32.42
N ARG A 36 5.84 4.25 -32.34
CA ARG A 36 6.84 4.62 -31.32
C ARG A 36 7.14 6.12 -31.45
N ALA A 37 6.45 6.94 -30.66
CA ALA A 37 6.79 8.34 -30.50
C ALA A 37 8.07 8.41 -29.64
N THR A 38 9.17 8.78 -30.28
CA THR A 38 10.39 9.19 -29.57
C THR A 38 10.12 10.57 -28.98
N VAL A 39 9.67 10.63 -27.73
CA VAL A 39 9.46 11.89 -27.02
C VAL A 39 10.79 12.37 -26.48
N THR A 40 11.17 13.58 -26.86
CA THR A 40 12.36 14.29 -26.38
C THR A 40 12.16 14.64 -24.90
N PRO A 41 13.16 14.50 -24.00
CA PRO A 41 12.96 14.74 -22.58
C PRO A 41 12.69 16.24 -22.33
N ALA A 42 11.42 16.59 -22.17
CA ALA A 42 11.04 17.89 -21.64
C ALA A 42 11.16 17.82 -20.12
N GLY A 43 11.97 18.71 -19.54
CA GLY A 43 11.96 18.89 -18.09
C GLY A 43 10.60 19.41 -17.64
N ALA A 44 10.09 18.87 -16.53
CA ALA A 44 8.99 19.46 -15.79
C ALA A 44 9.29 20.95 -15.53
N THR A 45 8.40 21.85 -15.95
CA THR A 45 8.41 23.24 -15.51
C THR A 45 7.01 23.56 -15.04
N GLY A 46 6.77 23.38 -13.73
CA GLY A 46 5.48 23.74 -13.14
C GLY A 46 5.19 25.22 -13.35
N ALA A 47 3.93 25.62 -13.13
CA ALA A 47 3.46 27.01 -13.29
C ALA A 47 4.28 28.07 -12.48
N ASN A 48 5.07 27.63 -11.49
CA ASN A 48 5.96 28.44 -10.66
C ASN A 48 7.46 28.39 -11.04
N GLY A 49 7.82 27.73 -12.15
CA GLY A 49 9.20 27.70 -12.66
C GLY A 49 10.17 26.74 -11.93
N VAL A 50 9.68 25.86 -11.06
CA VAL A 50 10.51 24.83 -10.42
C VAL A 50 10.67 23.64 -11.37
N ALA A 51 11.86 23.52 -11.95
CA ALA A 51 12.25 22.33 -12.68
C ALA A 51 12.84 21.30 -11.73
N VAL A 52 12.01 20.35 -11.29
CA VAL A 52 12.51 19.08 -10.77
C VAL A 52 13.06 18.34 -11.98
N SER A 53 14.32 17.90 -11.97
CA SER A 53 14.84 17.04 -13.03
C SER A 53 14.60 15.58 -12.62
N ALA A 54 14.23 14.72 -13.59
CA ALA A 54 13.97 13.31 -13.33
C ALA A 54 15.20 12.61 -12.73
N PHE A 55 16.41 13.00 -13.20
CA PHE A 55 17.67 12.48 -12.68
C PHE A 55 18.00 13.03 -11.28
N ASP A 56 17.95 14.33 -11.04
CA ASP A 56 18.33 14.92 -9.74
C ASP A 56 17.38 14.49 -8.61
N SER A 57 16.14 14.16 -8.94
CA SER A 57 15.14 13.66 -8.00
C SER A 57 15.20 12.15 -7.77
N ALA A 58 16.05 11.41 -8.49
CA ALA A 58 16.17 9.97 -8.34
C ALA A 58 16.94 9.60 -7.06
N PRO A 59 16.42 8.66 -6.25
CA PRO A 59 17.22 8.03 -5.22
C PRO A 59 18.30 7.14 -5.85
N VAL A 60 19.42 6.99 -5.14
CA VAL A 60 20.51 6.08 -5.51
C VAL A 60 20.75 5.18 -4.31
N VAL A 61 20.62 3.87 -4.53
CA VAL A 61 20.86 2.83 -3.52
C VAL A 61 22.02 1.98 -3.99
N VAL A 62 23.05 1.86 -3.15
CA VAL A 62 24.20 0.98 -3.38
C VAL A 62 24.14 -0.15 -2.35
N THR A 63 24.03 -1.39 -2.80
CA THR A 63 23.97 -2.54 -1.89
C THR A 63 25.36 -2.97 -1.43
N GLY A 64 25.45 -3.70 -0.32
CA GLY A 64 26.71 -4.26 0.15
C GLY A 64 27.36 -5.21 -0.87
N SER A 65 26.56 -5.92 -1.68
CA SER A 65 27.05 -6.79 -2.75
C SER A 65 27.80 -6.03 -3.85
N GLN A 66 27.52 -4.74 -4.04
CA GLN A 66 28.24 -3.86 -4.97
C GLN A 66 29.57 -3.33 -4.41
N VAL A 67 29.86 -3.56 -3.12
CA VAL A 67 31.15 -3.26 -2.46
C VAL A 67 31.70 -4.50 -1.75
N PRO A 68 32.01 -5.58 -2.48
CA PRO A 68 32.27 -6.90 -1.90
C PRO A 68 33.46 -6.93 -0.94
N ASP A 69 34.46 -6.06 -1.09
CA ASP A 69 35.60 -5.97 -0.16
C ASP A 69 35.27 -5.25 1.16
N TRP A 70 34.12 -4.58 1.24
CA TRP A 70 33.57 -3.99 2.46
C TRP A 70 32.42 -4.82 3.06
N SER A 71 31.83 -5.73 2.30
CA SER A 71 30.75 -6.62 2.75
C SER A 71 31.27 -7.92 3.39
N ALA A 72 30.56 -8.41 4.42
CA ALA A 72 30.76 -9.74 4.98
C ALA A 72 30.27 -10.87 4.04
N GLY A 73 29.63 -10.54 2.93
CA GLY A 73 29.02 -11.47 1.97
C GLY A 73 27.51 -11.63 2.18
N PRO A 74 26.89 -12.62 1.52
CA PRO A 74 25.49 -12.92 1.69
C PRO A 74 25.22 -13.51 3.07
N GLU A 75 23.97 -13.38 3.50
CA GLU A 75 23.47 -14.06 4.67
C GLU A 75 23.20 -15.55 4.37
N LEU A 76 23.37 -16.39 5.38
CA LEU A 76 23.13 -17.82 5.38
C LEU A 76 22.26 -18.15 6.59
N THR A 77 20.98 -18.37 6.36
CA THR A 77 19.98 -18.66 7.38
C THR A 77 19.21 -19.93 7.00
N ALA A 78 18.70 -20.62 8.01
CA ALA A 78 17.72 -21.67 7.80
C ALA A 78 16.89 -21.86 9.08
N ARG A 79 15.61 -22.16 8.89
CA ARG A 79 14.73 -22.63 9.95
C ARG A 79 13.89 -23.79 9.44
N ALA A 80 13.72 -24.82 10.27
CA ALA A 80 12.84 -25.93 9.93
C ALA A 80 11.38 -25.45 9.78
N PRO A 81 10.62 -25.99 8.79
CA PRO A 81 9.25 -25.58 8.54
C PRO A 81 8.33 -25.87 9.70
N GLN A 82 7.42 -24.92 9.97
CA GLN A 82 6.32 -25.14 10.89
C GLN A 82 5.13 -25.75 10.14
N GLY A 83 4.53 -26.80 10.71
CA GLY A 83 3.29 -27.38 10.16
C GLY A 83 2.12 -26.39 10.28
N PRO A 84 1.11 -26.47 9.40
CA PRO A 84 -0.01 -25.52 9.40
C PRO A 84 -0.78 -25.57 10.73
N THR A 85 -0.99 -24.41 11.34
CA THR A 85 -1.88 -24.26 12.50
C THR A 85 -3.33 -24.22 12.03
N ASN A 86 -4.15 -25.12 12.56
CA ASN A 86 -5.55 -25.24 12.13
C ASN A 86 -6.43 -24.21 12.86
N TYR A 87 -7.06 -23.33 12.08
CA TYR A 87 -7.92 -22.22 12.51
C TYR A 87 -9.06 -22.61 13.47
N GLY A 88 -9.53 -23.86 13.43
CA GLY A 88 -10.57 -24.35 14.33
C GLY A 88 -10.09 -24.98 15.63
N THR A 89 -8.76 -25.01 15.89
CA THR A 89 -8.17 -25.75 17.01
C THR A 89 -7.32 -24.83 17.87
N ALA A 90 -7.85 -24.47 19.04
CA ALA A 90 -7.09 -23.76 20.08
C ALA A 90 -5.83 -24.57 20.47
N ASP A 91 -4.74 -23.86 20.74
CA ASP A 91 -3.47 -24.44 21.21
C ASP A 91 -2.91 -25.54 20.28
N SER A 92 -3.07 -25.36 18.96
CA SER A 92 -2.57 -26.33 17.96
C SER A 92 -1.05 -26.55 18.01
N GLN A 93 -0.30 -25.65 18.64
CA GLN A 93 1.16 -25.74 18.78
C GLN A 93 1.63 -26.61 19.96
N ARG A 94 0.78 -26.95 20.93
CA ARG A 94 1.16 -27.74 22.12
C ARG A 94 1.82 -29.07 21.80
N ASP A 95 1.28 -29.77 20.80
CA ASP A 95 1.73 -31.09 20.37
C ASP A 95 2.84 -31.03 19.31
N THR A 96 3.22 -29.81 18.88
CA THR A 96 4.29 -29.61 17.88
C THR A 96 5.66 -29.85 18.53
N PRO A 97 6.57 -30.67 17.95
CA PRO A 97 7.92 -30.85 18.48
C PRO A 97 8.64 -29.52 18.70
N ALA A 98 9.40 -29.40 19.80
CA ALA A 98 10.05 -28.14 20.18
C ALA A 98 10.84 -27.45 19.03
N PRO A 99 11.60 -28.16 18.17
CA PRO A 99 12.31 -27.53 17.05
C PRO A 99 11.42 -26.93 15.94
N LEU A 100 10.15 -27.34 15.87
CA LEU A 100 9.17 -26.93 14.86
C LEU A 100 8.10 -25.99 15.43
N ARG A 101 8.19 -25.68 16.73
CA ARG A 101 7.25 -24.82 17.44
C ARG A 101 7.67 -23.36 17.29
N SER A 102 6.70 -22.44 17.32
CA SER A 102 7.02 -21.01 17.41
C SER A 102 7.87 -20.71 18.65
N ASP A 103 8.88 -19.87 18.48
CA ASP A 103 9.72 -19.36 19.57
C ASP A 103 8.92 -18.47 20.54
N CYS A 104 7.79 -17.92 20.10
CA CYS A 104 6.88 -17.12 20.90
C CYS A 104 5.73 -17.93 21.51
N TYR A 105 5.64 -19.25 21.26
CA TYR A 105 4.63 -20.10 21.87
C TYR A 105 4.73 -20.06 23.41
N GLN A 106 3.59 -19.87 24.07
CA GLN A 106 3.51 -19.87 25.53
C GLN A 106 2.69 -21.07 26.01
N ALA A 107 3.34 -22.04 26.65
CA ALA A 107 2.63 -23.21 27.21
C ALA A 107 1.67 -22.84 28.35
N ASP A 108 2.06 -21.82 29.12
CA ASP A 108 1.31 -21.29 30.26
C ASP A 108 1.27 -19.74 30.11
N PRO A 109 0.40 -19.20 29.25
CA PRO A 109 0.37 -17.77 28.97
C PRO A 109 0.03 -17.00 30.24
N ARG A 110 0.85 -16.00 30.55
CA ARG A 110 0.60 -15.13 31.70
C ARG A 110 -0.49 -14.13 31.34
N PRO A 111 -1.39 -13.79 32.26
CA PRO A 111 -2.29 -12.67 32.04
C PRO A 111 -1.48 -11.40 31.77
N ASP A 112 -1.91 -10.61 30.79
CA ASP A 112 -1.53 -9.21 30.63
C ASP A 112 -1.77 -8.47 31.95
N VAL A 113 -1.14 -7.30 32.13
CA VAL A 113 -1.18 -6.51 33.38
C VAL A 113 -2.60 -6.16 33.85
N ASN A 114 -3.59 -6.28 32.96
CA ASN A 114 -5.01 -6.02 33.21
C ASN A 114 -5.91 -7.28 33.10
N GLY A 115 -5.31 -8.47 33.17
CA GLY A 115 -6.01 -9.74 33.40
C GLY A 115 -6.48 -10.50 32.16
N TRP A 116 -6.09 -10.09 30.95
CA TRP A 116 -6.36 -10.89 29.75
C TRP A 116 -5.30 -11.97 29.59
N THR A 117 -5.71 -13.24 29.48
CA THR A 117 -4.82 -14.35 29.11
C THR A 117 -5.18 -14.79 27.71
N ASP A 118 -4.19 -14.97 26.83
CA ASP A 118 -4.41 -15.57 25.53
C ASP A 118 -4.77 -17.06 25.68
N PRO A 119 -6.01 -17.48 25.39
CA PRO A 119 -6.41 -18.88 25.51
C PRO A 119 -5.90 -19.73 24.34
N ASP A 120 -5.46 -19.12 23.24
CA ASP A 120 -5.05 -19.84 22.02
C ASP A 120 -3.57 -20.24 22.06
N HIS A 121 -2.81 -19.71 23.03
CA HIS A 121 -1.38 -19.94 23.23
C HIS A 121 -0.55 -19.61 21.96
N GLY A 122 -1.15 -18.83 21.07
CA GLY A 122 -0.63 -18.49 19.77
C GLY A 122 0.31 -17.31 19.88
N ASP A 123 1.17 -17.18 18.88
CA ASP A 123 1.98 -16.00 18.72
C ASP A 123 1.29 -15.01 17.79
N HIS A 124 1.00 -13.84 18.34
CA HIS A 124 0.47 -12.67 17.64
C HIS A 124 1.63 -11.85 17.07
N ASN A 125 2.03 -12.15 15.84
CA ASN A 125 3.20 -11.57 15.16
C ASN A 125 4.53 -11.79 15.93
N CYS A 126 5.29 -12.82 15.55
CA CYS A 126 6.56 -13.18 16.17
C CYS A 126 7.72 -13.24 15.18
N PHE A 127 8.86 -12.69 15.60
CA PHE A 127 10.15 -13.01 15.01
C PHE A 127 10.68 -14.33 15.55
N GLN A 128 10.91 -15.26 14.63
CA GLN A 128 11.47 -16.58 14.87
C GLN A 128 12.99 -16.55 14.69
N SER A 129 13.69 -17.40 15.44
CA SER A 129 15.13 -17.52 15.37
C SER A 129 15.60 -18.29 14.13
N ASN A 130 16.73 -17.85 13.58
CA ASN A 130 17.57 -18.67 12.71
C ASN A 130 18.11 -19.87 13.51
N GLN A 131 18.05 -21.06 12.92
CA GLN A 131 18.52 -22.29 13.56
C GLN A 131 19.94 -22.69 13.12
N LEU A 132 20.58 -21.91 12.24
CA LEU A 132 22.00 -22.07 11.92
C LEU A 132 22.91 -21.36 12.93
N PRO A 133 24.06 -21.95 13.28
CA PRO A 133 25.04 -21.33 14.19
C PRO A 133 25.85 -20.20 13.56
N VAL A 134 25.71 -19.97 12.26
CA VAL A 134 26.46 -18.99 11.47
C VAL A 134 25.45 -18.25 10.58
N ARG A 135 25.56 -16.91 10.49
CA ARG A 135 24.75 -16.06 9.59
C ARG A 135 25.52 -15.53 8.38
N THR A 136 26.82 -15.33 8.48
CA THR A 136 27.63 -14.80 7.35
C THR A 136 28.78 -15.74 7.00
N LEU A 137 29.33 -15.60 5.80
CA LEU A 137 30.48 -16.39 5.36
C LEU A 137 31.66 -16.34 6.37
N PRO A 138 32.13 -17.49 6.88
CA PRO A 138 33.25 -17.53 7.83
C PRO A 138 34.50 -16.81 7.30
N GLY A 139 35.13 -16.00 8.15
CA GLY A 139 36.37 -15.30 7.82
C GLY A 139 36.20 -13.96 7.10
N ARG A 140 34.97 -13.59 6.70
CA ARG A 140 34.66 -12.24 6.21
C ARG A 140 34.12 -11.37 7.35
N ARG A 141 34.44 -10.08 7.34
CA ARG A 141 33.93 -9.09 8.28
C ARG A 141 33.52 -7.84 7.52
N GLY A 142 32.27 -7.46 7.64
CA GLY A 142 31.74 -6.23 7.07
C GLY A 142 32.36 -5.00 7.72
N VAL A 143 32.38 -3.89 6.98
CA VAL A 143 32.70 -2.57 7.55
C VAL A 143 31.56 -2.18 8.51
N PRO A 144 31.85 -1.71 9.74
CA PRO A 144 30.81 -1.24 10.64
C PRO A 144 29.95 -0.15 9.99
N THR A 145 28.65 -0.37 9.86
CA THR A 145 27.74 0.49 9.08
C THR A 145 27.70 1.92 9.62
N GLY A 146 27.69 2.09 10.94
CA GLY A 146 27.75 3.40 11.60
C GLY A 146 29.01 4.22 11.32
N SER A 147 30.06 3.63 10.73
CA SER A 147 31.30 4.32 10.36
C SER A 147 31.26 5.02 9.01
N LEU A 148 30.27 4.71 8.18
CA LEU A 148 30.20 5.14 6.78
C LEU A 148 29.59 6.53 6.65
N ARG A 149 30.19 7.35 5.78
CA ARG A 149 29.76 8.72 5.42
C ARG A 149 29.84 8.86 3.91
N ALA A 150 28.98 9.66 3.28
CA ALA A 150 29.17 10.03 1.89
C ALA A 150 29.58 11.50 1.74
N TYR A 151 30.36 11.77 0.70
CA TYR A 151 30.90 13.08 0.36
C TYR A 151 30.74 13.37 -1.12
N ARG A 152 30.67 14.66 -1.44
CA ARG A 152 30.90 15.18 -2.80
C ARG A 152 32.15 16.05 -2.83
N TRP A 153 32.78 16.15 -4.00
CA TRP A 153 33.84 17.11 -4.24
C TRP A 153 33.26 18.46 -4.70
N ASN A 154 33.63 19.55 -4.02
CA ASN A 154 33.12 20.89 -4.34
C ASN A 154 34.13 21.78 -5.10
N GLY A 155 35.20 21.20 -5.63
CA GLY A 155 36.31 21.94 -6.28
C GLY A 155 37.47 22.28 -5.35
N ARG A 156 37.25 22.32 -4.03
CA ARG A 156 38.29 22.61 -3.02
C ARG A 156 38.54 21.46 -2.06
N GLY A 157 37.49 20.73 -1.70
CA GLY A 157 37.56 19.66 -0.72
C GLY A 157 36.32 18.77 -0.75
N PHE A 158 36.38 17.70 0.04
CA PHE A 158 35.24 16.83 0.28
C PHE A 158 34.29 17.47 1.30
N VAL A 159 32.99 17.47 0.97
CA VAL A 159 31.92 17.94 1.86
C VAL A 159 30.91 16.82 2.03
N GLN A 160 30.49 16.55 3.26
CA GLN A 160 29.48 15.51 3.52
C GLN A 160 28.17 15.85 2.81
N ILE A 161 27.49 14.80 2.33
CA ILE A 161 26.14 14.85 1.77
C ILE A 161 25.19 14.05 2.67
N PRO A 162 23.86 14.24 2.58
CA PRO A 162 22.90 13.34 3.20
C PRO A 162 23.16 11.90 2.75
N PHE A 163 23.28 11.00 3.71
CA PHE A 163 23.66 9.60 3.49
C PHE A 163 23.06 8.74 4.56
N GLN A 164 22.53 7.59 4.16
CA GLN A 164 21.83 6.67 5.04
C GLN A 164 22.29 5.26 4.73
N VAL A 165 22.61 4.49 5.77
CA VAL A 165 22.85 3.05 5.66
C VAL A 165 21.68 2.36 6.32
N ASP A 166 20.94 1.57 5.58
CA ASP A 166 19.80 0.80 6.03
C ASP A 166 20.20 -0.67 6.03
N THR A 167 20.34 -1.24 7.22
CA THR A 167 20.71 -2.65 7.36
C THR A 167 19.49 -3.52 7.10
N ARG A 168 19.68 -4.57 6.32
CA ARG A 168 18.63 -5.54 5.96
C ARG A 168 19.15 -6.95 6.19
N TRP A 169 18.38 -7.76 6.90
CA TRP A 169 18.77 -9.12 7.25
C TRP A 169 17.54 -10.01 7.30
N GLU A 170 17.78 -11.30 7.23
CA GLU A 170 16.74 -12.31 7.08
C GLU A 170 16.06 -12.59 8.42
N HIS A 171 14.77 -12.26 8.46
CA HIS A 171 13.86 -12.59 9.55
C HIS A 171 13.09 -13.86 9.20
N TYR A 172 12.63 -14.56 10.23
CA TYR A 172 11.59 -15.56 10.08
C TYR A 172 10.38 -15.02 10.81
N ILE A 173 9.23 -14.94 10.15
CA ILE A 173 8.03 -14.29 10.69
C ILE A 173 6.87 -15.27 10.78
N SER A 174 6.09 -15.17 11.84
CA SER A 174 4.86 -15.96 12.01
C SER A 174 3.78 -15.18 12.74
N ASN A 175 2.53 -15.51 12.42
CA ASN A 175 1.38 -15.01 13.14
C ASN A 175 0.38 -16.16 13.32
N ASN A 176 0.78 -17.18 14.09
CA ASN A 176 0.02 -18.42 14.20
C ASN A 176 -1.29 -18.28 14.96
N ALA A 177 -1.51 -17.15 15.65
CA ALA A 177 -2.79 -16.83 16.28
C ALA A 177 -3.88 -16.49 15.24
N SER A 178 -3.52 -16.21 13.99
CA SER A 178 -4.50 -15.93 12.93
C SER A 178 -5.25 -17.20 12.49
N GLY A 179 -6.55 -17.07 12.23
CA GLY A 179 -7.35 -18.09 11.54
C GLY A 179 -6.88 -18.40 10.10
N PHE A 180 -5.98 -17.61 9.53
CA PHE A 180 -5.40 -17.85 8.21
C PHE A 180 -3.93 -18.27 8.27
N ALA A 181 -3.41 -18.56 9.46
CA ALA A 181 -2.03 -18.98 9.65
C ALA A 181 -1.69 -20.30 8.92
N PHE A 182 -2.68 -21.12 8.58
CA PHE A 182 -2.45 -22.35 7.84
C PHE A 182 -1.86 -22.13 6.44
N TYR A 183 -2.00 -20.93 5.84
CA TYR A 183 -1.43 -20.60 4.53
C TYR A 183 0.02 -20.08 4.59
N SER A 184 0.49 -19.67 5.78
CA SER A 184 1.73 -18.90 5.91
C SER A 184 2.69 -19.48 6.95
N GLY A 185 2.21 -20.10 8.04
CA GLY A 185 3.06 -20.71 9.07
C GLY A 185 4.20 -19.79 9.50
N VAL A 186 5.44 -20.27 9.33
CA VAL A 186 6.65 -19.45 9.44
C VAL A 186 7.21 -19.22 8.05
N ASP A 187 7.21 -17.97 7.61
CA ASP A 187 7.81 -17.56 6.34
C ASP A 187 9.16 -16.85 6.58
N GLU A 188 10.03 -16.89 5.59
CA GLU A 188 11.30 -16.16 5.55
C GLU A 188 11.06 -14.75 4.97
N GLU A 189 11.60 -13.71 5.60
CA GLU A 189 11.31 -12.30 5.29
C GLU A 189 12.55 -11.40 5.39
N LEU A 190 13.01 -10.87 4.25
CA LEU A 190 14.15 -9.97 4.17
C LEU A 190 13.72 -8.52 4.42
N THR A 191 13.73 -8.11 5.69
CA THR A 191 13.33 -6.76 6.09
C THR A 191 14.45 -5.97 6.79
N TYR A 192 14.11 -4.77 7.25
CA TYR A 192 15.07 -3.80 7.79
C TYR A 192 15.32 -3.97 9.29
N THR A 193 16.50 -3.56 9.75
CA THR A 193 16.67 -3.20 11.16
C THR A 193 15.93 -1.90 11.46
N PHE A 194 14.93 -1.99 12.33
CA PHE A 194 14.05 -0.86 12.65
C PHE A 194 14.55 0.00 13.82
N ASP A 195 14.20 1.28 13.81
CA ASP A 195 14.35 2.17 14.96
C ASP A 195 13.23 1.93 15.99
N ARG A 196 12.06 1.50 15.52
CA ARG A 196 10.92 1.07 16.34
C ARG A 196 10.24 -0.15 15.70
N GLU A 197 9.98 -1.18 16.50
CA GLU A 197 9.21 -2.37 16.10
C GLU A 197 7.79 -2.28 16.66
N GLY A 198 6.80 -2.05 15.79
CA GLY A 198 5.42 -1.82 16.19
C GLY A 198 4.70 -3.07 16.69
N PHE A 199 5.10 -4.26 16.24
CA PHE A 199 4.46 -5.52 16.62
C PHE A 199 4.73 -5.91 18.08
N ARG A 200 5.71 -5.27 18.73
CA ARG A 200 5.97 -5.45 20.16
C ARG A 200 4.96 -4.75 21.05
N TYR A 201 4.19 -3.78 20.54
CA TYR A 201 3.29 -2.94 21.33
C TYR A 201 1.96 -3.65 21.60
N THR A 202 2.03 -4.75 22.35
CA THR A 202 0.91 -5.67 22.61
C THR A 202 0.42 -5.67 24.06
N THR A 203 1.20 -5.11 25.00
CA THR A 203 0.79 -4.90 26.40
C THR A 203 0.51 -3.42 26.66
N ASN A 204 -0.04 -3.09 27.82
CA ASN A 204 -0.51 -1.74 28.16
C ASN A 204 -0.11 -1.27 29.55
N ALA A 205 -0.32 0.01 29.84
CA ALA A 205 -0.17 0.50 31.20
C ALA A 205 -1.20 -0.14 32.16
N PRO A 206 -0.89 -0.25 33.47
CA PRO A 206 -1.86 -0.67 34.47
C PRO A 206 -3.05 0.28 34.54
N PHE A 207 -4.25 -0.26 34.75
CA PHE A 207 -5.46 0.55 34.94
C PHE A 207 -5.38 1.45 36.19
N ASP A 208 -5.76 2.72 36.03
CA ASP A 208 -5.95 3.68 37.11
C ASP A 208 -7.40 4.21 37.09
N PRO A 209 -8.21 3.99 38.14
CA PRO A 209 -9.57 4.55 38.21
C PRO A 209 -9.63 6.08 38.12
N ALA A 210 -8.56 6.79 38.50
CA ALA A 210 -8.48 8.25 38.42
C ALA A 210 -8.16 8.76 37.00
N ASP A 211 -7.49 7.94 36.19
CA ASP A 211 -7.26 8.16 34.76
C ASP A 211 -7.54 6.86 33.97
N PRO A 212 -8.82 6.49 33.76
CA PRO A 212 -9.17 5.22 33.14
C PRO A 212 -8.60 5.04 31.73
N ALA A 213 -8.24 6.13 31.04
CA ALA A 213 -7.69 6.09 29.70
C ALA A 213 -6.22 5.64 29.66
N ILE A 214 -5.48 5.74 30.77
CA ILE A 214 -4.05 5.37 30.81
C ILE A 214 -3.84 3.91 30.38
N VAL A 215 -4.80 3.05 30.69
CA VAL A 215 -4.80 1.62 30.34
C VAL A 215 -4.82 1.38 28.83
N CYS A 216 -5.22 2.37 28.02
CA CYS A 216 -5.20 2.26 26.57
C CYS A 216 -3.83 2.62 25.98
N ARG A 217 -2.86 3.07 26.78
CA ARG A 217 -1.52 3.37 26.29
C ARG A 217 -0.75 2.08 26.04
N ALA A 218 -0.40 1.84 24.77
CA ALA A 218 0.38 0.69 24.36
C ALA A 218 1.83 0.78 24.88
N GLN A 219 2.38 -0.39 25.21
CA GLN A 219 3.73 -0.58 25.73
C GLN A 219 4.38 -1.77 25.03
N PRO A 220 5.69 -1.69 24.72
CA PRO A 220 6.39 -2.77 24.04
C PRO A 220 6.70 -3.93 25.00
N VAL A 221 6.61 -5.17 24.50
CA VAL A 221 7.15 -6.37 25.15
C VAL A 221 8.56 -6.70 24.65
N GLY A 222 9.42 -7.23 25.53
CA GLY A 222 10.72 -7.77 25.12
C GLY A 222 11.85 -6.75 24.87
N GLY A 223 11.68 -5.48 25.30
CA GLY A 223 12.73 -4.46 25.20
C GLY A 223 12.59 -3.55 23.97
N GLY A 224 13.71 -3.02 23.49
CA GLY A 224 13.76 -2.17 22.29
C GLY A 224 13.68 -2.97 20.98
N ALA A 225 13.83 -2.28 19.84
CA ALA A 225 13.89 -2.92 18.52
C ALA A 225 15.04 -3.94 18.45
N THR A 226 14.84 -5.00 17.68
CA THR A 226 15.82 -6.08 17.50
C THR A 226 17.07 -5.52 16.81
N PRO A 227 18.27 -5.65 17.43
CA PRO A 227 19.49 -5.22 16.76
C PRO A 227 19.82 -6.15 15.59
N ASP A 228 20.49 -5.59 14.58
CA ASP A 228 21.08 -6.37 13.50
C ASP A 228 22.04 -7.42 14.08
N PRO A 229 21.84 -8.73 13.82
CA PRO A 229 22.74 -9.78 14.28
C PRO A 229 24.09 -9.74 13.55
N ASN A 230 24.20 -9.01 12.44
CA ASN A 230 25.41 -8.88 11.64
C ASN A 230 26.22 -7.64 12.12
N PRO A 231 27.48 -7.81 12.55
CA PRO A 231 28.24 -6.73 13.19
C PRO A 231 28.75 -5.64 12.23
N GLY A 232 28.48 -5.76 10.93
CA GLY A 232 28.92 -4.83 9.89
C GLY A 232 28.26 -5.15 8.56
N LEU A 233 28.58 -4.34 7.55
CA LEU A 233 27.93 -4.36 6.24
C LEU A 233 27.85 -5.77 5.63
N ILE A 234 26.66 -6.19 5.20
CA ILE A 234 26.41 -7.44 4.45
C ILE A 234 25.80 -7.14 3.07
N ASP A 235 25.66 -8.16 2.22
CA ASP A 235 25.31 -7.97 0.81
C ASP A 235 23.94 -7.32 0.57
N THR A 236 23.00 -7.52 1.49
CA THR A 236 21.61 -7.02 1.48
C THR A 236 21.48 -5.59 2.01
N ASP A 237 22.48 -5.08 2.72
CA ASP A 237 22.43 -3.72 3.29
C ASP A 237 22.44 -2.66 2.20
N GLU A 238 21.70 -1.58 2.43
CA GLU A 238 21.47 -0.52 1.45
C GLU A 238 22.13 0.80 1.88
N MET A 239 22.94 1.38 1.00
CA MET A 239 23.55 2.70 1.17
C MET A 239 22.86 3.71 0.26
N ALA A 240 22.00 4.55 0.83
CA ALA A 240 21.14 5.48 0.12
C ALA A 240 21.64 6.93 0.13
N PHE A 241 21.48 7.63 -1.00
CA PHE A 241 21.65 9.08 -1.17
C PHE A 241 20.84 9.55 -2.40
N MET A 242 20.76 10.86 -2.66
CA MET A 242 20.06 11.39 -3.85
C MET A 242 21.04 11.69 -4.98
N ALA A 243 20.66 11.45 -6.24
CA ALA A 243 21.53 11.70 -7.40
C ALA A 243 21.99 13.17 -7.52
N ARG A 244 21.17 14.13 -7.07
CA ARG A 244 21.54 15.56 -6.98
C ARG A 244 22.74 15.86 -6.08
N ASP A 245 23.06 14.97 -5.14
CA ASP A 245 24.19 15.16 -4.23
C ASP A 245 25.53 14.80 -4.87
N ALA A 246 25.52 14.06 -5.99
CA ALA A 246 26.70 13.72 -6.74
C ALA A 246 27.33 14.97 -7.39
N GLY A 247 28.66 15.03 -7.41
CA GLY A 247 29.42 16.17 -7.89
C GLY A 247 30.39 15.84 -9.03
N ALA A 248 31.24 16.80 -9.36
CA ALA A 248 32.38 16.59 -10.24
C ALA A 248 33.37 15.57 -9.63
N PRO A 249 34.19 14.87 -10.44
CA PRO A 249 35.21 13.98 -9.90
C PRO A 249 36.23 14.78 -9.06
N ALA A 250 36.56 14.25 -7.89
CA ALA A 250 37.72 14.69 -7.13
C ALA A 250 39.01 14.41 -7.91
N PRO A 251 40.02 15.30 -7.84
CA PRO A 251 41.33 15.00 -8.39
C PRO A 251 42.00 13.89 -7.57
N ALA A 252 42.85 13.07 -8.21
CA ALA A 252 43.61 12.02 -7.52
C ALA A 252 44.55 12.54 -6.41
N SER A 253 44.82 13.86 -6.39
CA SER A 253 45.58 14.56 -5.34
C SER A 253 44.71 15.05 -4.18
N GLY A 254 43.39 14.85 -4.22
CA GLY A 254 42.47 15.30 -3.18
C GLY A 254 42.71 14.56 -1.87
N ALA A 255 43.16 15.28 -0.84
CA ALA A 255 43.38 14.70 0.49
C ALA A 255 42.05 14.26 1.12
N LEU A 256 42.02 13.05 1.69
CA LEU A 256 40.86 12.57 2.45
C LEU A 256 40.65 13.43 3.70
N PRO A 257 39.40 13.65 4.15
CA PRO A 257 39.13 14.33 5.41
C PRO A 257 39.86 13.65 6.58
N ARG A 258 40.33 14.45 7.53
CA ARG A 258 41.02 13.94 8.74
C ARG A 258 40.10 12.96 9.49
N GLY A 259 40.65 11.80 9.84
CA GLY A 259 39.90 10.74 10.55
C GLY A 259 39.21 9.74 9.63
N ILE A 260 39.22 9.94 8.32
CA ILE A 260 38.83 8.91 7.35
C ILE A 260 39.95 7.89 7.23
N VAL A 261 39.57 6.62 7.34
CA VAL A 261 40.44 5.50 7.07
C VAL A 261 40.23 5.04 5.65
N ALA A 262 39.10 4.53 5.20
CA ALA A 262 38.96 4.00 3.83
C ALA A 262 38.02 4.86 2.97
N ALA A 263 38.12 4.75 1.65
CA ALA A 263 37.24 5.46 0.72
C ALA A 263 36.93 4.61 -0.54
N LYS A 264 35.70 4.78 -1.04
CA LYS A 264 35.19 4.27 -2.30
C LYS A 264 34.70 5.45 -3.13
N GLN A 265 35.00 5.44 -4.42
CA GLN A 265 34.37 6.32 -5.38
C GLN A 265 33.16 5.58 -5.98
N VAL A 266 32.02 6.25 -5.98
CA VAL A 266 30.76 5.78 -6.55
C VAL A 266 30.47 6.65 -7.76
N GLN A 267 30.60 6.07 -8.95
CA GLN A 267 30.18 6.70 -10.19
C GLN A 267 28.67 6.53 -10.33
N VAL A 268 27.96 7.63 -10.56
CA VAL A 268 26.50 7.67 -10.78
C VAL A 268 26.26 8.19 -12.19
N THR A 269 25.65 7.35 -13.02
CA THR A 269 25.42 7.67 -14.44
C THR A 269 23.92 7.73 -14.72
N ASP A 270 23.45 8.83 -15.30
CA ASP A 270 22.11 8.93 -15.86
C ASP A 270 22.06 8.13 -17.18
N PRO A 271 21.33 7.01 -17.26
CA PRO A 271 21.25 6.23 -18.49
C PRO A 271 20.53 6.95 -19.63
N ALA A 272 19.67 7.94 -19.34
CA ALA A 272 18.93 8.67 -20.36
C ALA A 272 19.80 9.72 -21.08
N THR A 273 20.71 10.36 -20.36
CA THR A 273 21.53 11.46 -20.89
C THR A 273 23.01 11.11 -21.04
N GLY A 274 23.47 10.04 -20.39
CA GLY A 274 24.88 9.68 -20.27
C GLY A 274 25.68 10.59 -19.31
N ILE A 275 25.02 11.49 -18.58
CA ILE A 275 25.69 12.35 -17.59
C ILE A 275 26.24 11.49 -16.45
N THR A 276 27.51 11.71 -16.12
CA THR A 276 28.20 11.01 -15.04
C THR A 276 28.60 11.99 -13.94
N ARG A 277 28.29 11.64 -12.68
CA ARG A 277 28.69 12.35 -11.46
C ARG A 277 29.25 11.39 -10.43
N TYR A 278 29.87 11.93 -9.38
CA TYR A 278 30.59 11.12 -8.39
C TYR A 278 30.19 11.44 -6.95
N VAL A 279 30.04 10.37 -6.18
CA VAL A 279 29.94 10.37 -4.71
C VAL A 279 31.11 9.58 -4.14
N TYR A 280 31.52 9.91 -2.92
CA TYR A 280 32.61 9.23 -2.24
C TYR A 280 32.11 8.70 -0.90
N VAL A 281 31.97 7.38 -0.79
CA VAL A 281 31.62 6.72 0.47
C VAL A 281 32.91 6.46 1.24
N MET A 282 33.00 6.93 2.47
CA MET A 282 34.22 6.93 3.26
C MET A 282 33.97 6.36 4.66
N GLN A 283 34.91 5.54 5.13
CA GLN A 283 34.90 4.92 6.44
C GLN A 283 35.64 5.81 7.45
N SER A 284 34.97 6.19 8.53
CA SER A 284 35.60 6.87 9.67
C SER A 284 36.42 5.89 10.52
N ALA A 285 37.56 6.34 11.04
CA ALA A 285 38.24 5.67 12.14
C ALA A 285 37.32 5.56 13.36
N ALA A 286 37.51 4.53 14.18
CA ALA A 286 36.90 4.45 15.50
C ALA A 286 37.46 5.55 16.41
N ALA A 287 36.58 6.20 17.18
CA ALA A 287 36.94 7.00 18.34
C ALA A 287 36.85 6.09 19.57
N GLY A 288 37.89 6.04 20.41
CA GLY A 288 38.07 5.04 21.48
C GLY A 288 36.97 4.92 22.56
N ARG A 289 35.83 5.60 22.44
CA ARG A 289 34.63 5.49 23.30
C ARG A 289 33.38 5.01 22.53
N GLY A 290 33.54 4.07 21.60
CA GLY A 290 32.41 3.49 20.86
C GLY A 290 31.77 4.42 19.82
N GLY A 291 32.48 5.46 19.41
CA GLY A 291 32.03 6.42 18.39
C GLY A 291 32.96 6.43 17.18
N TRP A 292 32.77 7.43 16.30
CA TRP A 292 33.54 7.59 15.07
C TRP A 292 34.29 8.92 15.09
N ALA A 293 35.53 8.93 14.61
CA ALA A 293 36.38 10.13 14.55
C ALA A 293 35.76 11.25 13.69
N VAL A 294 34.94 10.89 12.71
CA VAL A 294 34.18 11.82 11.88
C VAL A 294 32.68 11.65 12.17
N PRO A 295 32.01 12.66 12.76
CA PRO A 295 30.57 12.60 13.01
C PRO A 295 29.77 12.67 11.71
N MET A 296 28.53 12.19 11.75
CA MET A 296 27.54 12.44 10.67
C MET A 296 27.17 13.92 10.67
N ALA A 297 27.20 14.57 9.51
CA ALA A 297 26.67 15.93 9.35
C ALA A 297 25.13 15.95 9.26
N TYR A 298 24.54 14.86 8.77
CA TYR A 298 23.11 14.70 8.60
C TYR A 298 22.61 13.46 9.35
N THR A 299 21.53 13.63 10.08
CA THR A 299 20.78 12.61 10.81
C THR A 299 19.29 12.77 10.48
N ALA A 300 18.45 11.90 11.01
CA ALA A 300 17.01 12.04 10.88
C ALA A 300 16.50 13.39 11.45
N ASP A 301 17.06 13.86 12.57
CA ASP A 301 16.63 15.10 13.25
C ASP A 301 16.86 16.38 12.42
N ASN A 302 17.91 16.40 11.60
CA ASN A 302 18.25 17.54 10.74
C ASN A 302 18.16 17.20 9.24
N SER A 303 17.38 16.17 8.90
CA SER A 303 17.17 15.74 7.52
C SER A 303 16.72 16.91 6.64
N PRO A 304 17.43 17.19 5.52
CA PRO A 304 17.02 18.21 4.57
C PRO A 304 15.92 17.71 3.61
N TYR A 305 15.55 16.44 3.70
CA TYR A 305 14.83 15.70 2.65
C TYR A 305 13.45 15.24 3.07
N VAL A 306 13.39 14.56 4.21
CA VAL A 306 12.18 13.92 4.70
C VAL A 306 12.20 13.82 6.22
N ARG A 307 11.05 13.99 6.84
CA ARG A 307 10.84 13.85 8.28
C ARG A 307 9.65 12.96 8.55
N TYR A 308 9.78 12.15 9.58
CA TYR A 308 8.72 11.27 10.08
C TYR A 308 8.24 11.75 11.45
N SER A 309 6.93 11.82 11.63
CA SER A 309 6.33 12.12 12.94
C SER A 309 5.12 11.23 13.18
N ARG A 310 5.20 10.37 14.20
CA ARG A 310 4.02 9.71 14.77
C ARG A 310 3.15 10.75 15.48
N ASP A 311 1.84 10.58 15.43
CA ASP A 311 0.94 11.46 16.18
C ASP A 311 1.08 11.21 17.69
N ALA A 312 0.71 12.18 18.52
CA ALA A 312 0.82 12.07 19.97
C ALA A 312 0.00 10.88 20.55
N ASN A 313 -1.07 10.48 19.86
CA ASN A 313 -1.94 9.37 20.19
C ASN A 313 -1.64 8.08 19.39
N ALA A 314 -0.57 8.01 18.61
CA ALA A 314 -0.27 6.84 17.78
C ALA A 314 -0.15 5.53 18.58
N GLU A 315 0.20 5.61 19.87
CA GLU A 315 0.29 4.49 20.81
C GLU A 315 -1.01 4.26 21.63
N THR A 316 -2.14 4.80 21.20
CA THR A 316 -3.43 4.51 21.83
C THR A 316 -4.01 3.23 21.24
N PHE A 317 -4.28 2.24 22.09
CA PHE A 317 -5.06 1.06 21.73
C PHE A 317 -6.48 1.45 21.39
N VAL A 318 -6.85 1.17 20.15
CA VAL A 318 -8.22 1.27 19.65
C VAL A 318 -8.72 -0.12 19.29
N ALA A 319 -10.05 -0.24 19.20
CA ALA A 319 -10.64 -1.41 18.57
C ALA A 319 -10.13 -1.50 17.13
N SER A 320 -9.49 -2.62 16.81
CA SER A 320 -8.91 -2.88 15.50
C SER A 320 -9.10 -4.36 15.23
N GLN A 321 -10.08 -4.69 14.41
CA GLN A 321 -10.42 -6.05 14.05
C GLN A 321 -11.07 -6.04 12.66
N SER A 322 -10.83 -7.09 11.88
CA SER A 322 -11.64 -7.35 10.69
C SER A 322 -13.10 -7.59 11.05
N SER A 323 -14.02 -7.30 10.13
CA SER A 323 -15.41 -7.76 10.25
C SER A 323 -15.57 -9.27 10.12
N TYR A 324 -14.56 -9.95 9.56
CA TYR A 324 -14.50 -11.40 9.53
C TYR A 324 -13.85 -11.88 10.82
N SER A 325 -14.54 -12.77 11.54
CA SER A 325 -14.02 -13.33 12.79
C SER A 325 -12.68 -14.01 12.54
N ASP A 326 -11.71 -13.86 13.46
CA ASP A 326 -10.41 -14.56 13.57
C ASP A 326 -9.24 -14.17 12.62
N TYR A 327 -9.43 -13.20 11.73
CA TYR A 327 -8.38 -12.74 10.80
C TYR A 327 -7.25 -11.97 11.49
N GLY A 328 -6.00 -12.27 11.12
CA GLY A 328 -4.79 -11.61 11.60
C GLY A 328 -4.72 -11.43 13.12
N ALA A 329 -5.31 -12.34 13.90
CA ALA A 329 -5.68 -12.12 15.30
C ALA A 329 -4.61 -11.43 16.16
N ALA A 330 -5.03 -10.43 16.93
CA ALA A 330 -4.20 -9.73 17.91
C ALA A 330 -4.65 -10.00 19.35
N PRO A 331 -3.82 -9.68 20.36
CA PRO A 331 -4.20 -9.73 21.76
C PRO A 331 -5.47 -8.91 22.04
N LYS A 332 -6.30 -9.40 22.96
CA LYS A 332 -7.50 -8.67 23.39
C LYS A 332 -7.23 -7.80 24.61
N GLY A 333 -7.99 -6.73 24.75
CA GLY A 333 -7.97 -5.92 25.97
C GLY A 333 -8.95 -4.74 25.92
N PRO A 334 -8.85 -3.81 26.90
CA PRO A 334 -9.61 -2.57 26.87
C PRO A 334 -9.10 -1.64 25.76
N VAL A 335 -10.03 -0.87 25.19
CA VAL A 335 -9.77 0.08 24.10
C VAL A 335 -10.35 1.46 24.38
N CYS A 336 -9.71 2.46 23.81
CA CYS A 336 -10.18 3.82 23.80
C CYS A 336 -10.60 4.22 22.37
N THR A 337 -11.37 5.30 22.25
CA THR A 337 -11.54 6.01 20.99
C THR A 337 -10.20 6.60 20.53
N PRO A 338 -10.05 7.00 19.26
CA PRO A 338 -8.84 7.67 18.80
C PRO A 338 -8.47 8.93 19.60
N GLN A 339 -9.47 9.59 20.22
CA GLN A 339 -9.29 10.76 21.09
C GLN A 339 -8.96 10.40 22.55
N GLY A 340 -8.70 9.12 22.84
CA GLY A 340 -8.31 8.64 24.17
C GLY A 340 -9.46 8.47 25.16
N GLN A 341 -10.72 8.43 24.70
CA GLN A 341 -11.87 8.19 25.60
C GLN A 341 -12.14 6.69 25.77
N PRO A 342 -12.21 6.16 27.00
CA PRO A 342 -12.55 4.76 27.26
C PRO A 342 -13.90 4.33 26.63
N VAL A 343 -13.95 3.14 26.03
CA VAL A 343 -15.15 2.64 25.34
C VAL A 343 -15.92 1.66 26.23
N VAL A 344 -17.09 2.09 26.73
CA VAL A 344 -17.98 1.22 27.51
C VAL A 344 -18.51 0.08 26.63
N GLY A 345 -18.42 -1.15 27.13
CA GLY A 345 -18.76 -2.36 26.37
C GLY A 345 -17.63 -2.90 25.49
N GLN A 346 -16.45 -2.27 25.50
CA GLN A 346 -15.22 -2.77 24.87
C GLN A 346 -14.05 -2.70 25.86
N GLY A 347 -14.24 -3.38 26.99
CA GLY A 347 -13.29 -3.48 28.10
C GLY A 347 -13.52 -2.52 29.26
N PHE A 348 -14.55 -1.67 29.19
CA PHE A 348 -14.97 -0.82 30.30
C PHE A 348 -16.45 -1.01 30.62
N LYS A 349 -16.80 -0.84 31.89
CA LYS A 349 -18.19 -0.71 32.36
C LYS A 349 -18.32 0.43 33.35
N ARG A 350 -19.54 0.94 33.49
CA ARG A 350 -19.90 1.88 34.56
C ARG A 350 -20.27 1.11 35.82
N VAL A 351 -19.71 1.52 36.95
CA VAL A 351 -20.09 1.03 38.29
C VAL A 351 -21.05 2.01 38.98
N ALA A 352 -21.56 1.64 40.17
CA ALA A 352 -22.72 2.29 40.82
C ALA A 352 -22.55 3.79 41.13
N ASP A 353 -21.33 4.29 41.21
CA ASP A 353 -20.96 5.69 41.42
C ASP A 353 -20.66 6.46 40.12
N GLY A 354 -20.88 5.82 38.96
CA GLY A 354 -20.59 6.37 37.64
C GLY A 354 -19.12 6.25 37.21
N GLN A 355 -18.23 5.75 38.07
CA GLN A 355 -16.83 5.49 37.74
C GLN A 355 -16.71 4.38 36.68
N LEU A 356 -15.59 4.38 35.98
CA LEU A 356 -15.25 3.31 35.06
C LEU A 356 -14.45 2.24 35.79
N ALA A 357 -14.72 0.99 35.45
CA ALA A 357 -13.92 -0.16 35.84
C ALA A 357 -13.66 -1.01 34.59
N LEU A 358 -12.59 -1.81 34.64
CA LEU A 358 -12.34 -2.81 33.62
C LEU A 358 -13.46 -3.85 33.57
N ASP A 359 -13.77 -4.29 32.35
CA ASP A 359 -14.75 -5.34 32.09
C ASP A 359 -14.17 -6.42 31.16
N PRO A 360 -13.31 -7.32 31.69
CA PRO A 360 -12.63 -8.35 30.89
C PRO A 360 -13.51 -9.18 29.94
N PRO A 361 -14.78 -9.54 30.28
CA PRO A 361 -15.66 -10.26 29.36
C PRO A 361 -15.96 -9.52 28.05
N THR A 362 -15.71 -8.21 28.00
CA THR A 362 -15.95 -7.36 26.82
C THR A 362 -14.67 -6.93 26.11
N TYR A 363 -13.51 -7.51 26.46
CA TYR A 363 -12.27 -7.23 25.76
C TYR A 363 -12.35 -7.62 24.28
N VAL A 364 -11.87 -6.71 23.43
CA VAL A 364 -11.85 -6.84 21.97
C VAL A 364 -10.41 -6.90 21.48
N GLN A 365 -10.19 -7.37 20.25
CA GLN A 365 -8.88 -7.26 19.62
C GLN A 365 -8.51 -5.78 19.48
N ARG A 366 -7.28 -5.46 19.85
CA ARG A 366 -6.81 -4.08 19.93
C ARG A 366 -5.41 -3.95 19.34
N ARG A 367 -5.17 -2.81 18.70
CA ARG A 367 -3.86 -2.43 18.16
C ARG A 367 -3.65 -0.93 18.38
N PRO A 368 -2.39 -0.47 18.42
CA PRO A 368 -2.11 0.96 18.41
C PRO A 368 -2.75 1.62 17.17
N LEU A 369 -3.06 2.91 17.24
CA LEU A 369 -3.54 3.67 16.08
C LEU A 369 -2.53 3.66 14.92
N ASP A 370 -1.23 3.71 15.23
CA ASP A 370 -0.14 3.75 14.26
C ASP A 370 -0.26 4.87 13.22
N THR A 371 -0.93 5.96 13.60
CA THR A 371 -1.09 7.15 12.77
C THR A 371 0.21 7.94 12.72
N ALA A 372 0.54 8.43 11.53
CA ALA A 372 1.79 9.15 11.31
C ALA A 372 1.68 10.11 10.13
N THR A 373 2.62 11.04 10.08
CA THR A 373 2.79 11.96 8.96
C THR A 373 4.24 11.91 8.48
N VAL A 374 4.42 11.75 7.17
CA VAL A 374 5.66 11.98 6.45
C VAL A 374 5.61 13.39 5.85
N ARG A 375 6.66 14.18 6.04
CA ARG A 375 6.84 15.49 5.40
C ARG A 375 8.15 15.51 4.64
N SER A 376 8.11 15.85 3.36
CA SER A 376 9.27 15.95 2.49
C SER A 376 9.40 17.34 1.88
N THR A 377 10.44 17.59 1.08
CA THR A 377 10.52 18.83 0.33
C THR A 377 9.37 18.98 -0.67
N GLY A 378 8.96 17.87 -1.31
CA GLY A 378 7.95 17.87 -2.37
C GLY A 378 6.51 17.65 -1.89
N TYR A 379 6.28 16.94 -0.78
CA TYR A 379 4.94 16.51 -0.39
C TYR A 379 4.79 16.20 1.10
N ARG A 380 3.54 16.14 1.57
CA ARG A 380 3.14 15.59 2.86
C ARG A 380 2.27 14.38 2.59
N PHE A 381 2.54 13.29 3.28
CA PHE A 381 1.76 12.05 3.21
C PHE A 381 1.30 11.65 4.62
N ARG A 382 0.09 11.11 4.75
CA ARG A 382 -0.46 10.70 6.04
C ARG A 382 -0.91 9.24 6.03
N PHE A 383 -0.55 8.58 7.12
CA PHE A 383 -1.16 7.33 7.55
C PHE A 383 -2.20 7.63 8.63
N ASP A 384 -3.45 7.25 8.37
CA ASP A 384 -4.52 7.21 9.37
C ASP A 384 -4.71 5.80 9.95
N GLY A 385 -3.88 4.85 9.50
CA GLY A 385 -3.76 3.49 10.00
C GLY A 385 -2.66 2.73 9.28
N ARG A 386 -2.62 1.40 9.41
CA ARG A 386 -1.62 0.54 8.75
C ARG A 386 -1.80 0.46 7.23
N TRP A 387 -3.06 0.37 6.80
CA TRP A 387 -3.49 0.34 5.39
C TRP A 387 -4.37 1.55 4.99
N LEU A 388 -4.60 2.50 5.90
CA LEU A 388 -5.42 3.69 5.67
C LEU A 388 -4.53 4.89 5.34
N MET A 389 -4.61 5.36 4.10
CA MET A 389 -3.79 6.43 3.54
C MET A 389 -4.69 7.38 2.74
N ASP A 390 -5.06 8.49 3.38
CA ASP A 390 -6.18 9.33 2.92
C ASP A 390 -5.73 10.77 2.61
N ASP A 391 -4.44 11.09 2.77
CA ASP A 391 -3.96 12.46 2.60
C ASP A 391 -2.54 12.51 2.00
N LEU A 392 -2.49 12.95 0.74
CA LEU A 392 -1.30 13.33 0.00
C LEU A 392 -1.45 14.78 -0.47
N ARG A 393 -0.60 15.66 0.04
CA ARG A 393 -0.57 17.09 -0.32
C ARG A 393 0.76 17.46 -0.91
N VAL A 394 0.74 18.29 -1.95
CA VAL A 394 1.94 18.63 -2.71
C VAL A 394 2.42 20.04 -2.39
N SER A 395 3.73 20.23 -2.28
CA SER A 395 4.34 21.55 -2.19
C SER A 395 4.36 22.23 -3.56
N PRO A 396 3.89 23.48 -3.68
CA PRO A 396 3.80 24.18 -4.96
C PRO A 396 5.16 24.55 -5.58
N ASP A 397 6.24 24.53 -4.79
CA ASP A 397 7.58 24.92 -5.22
C ASP A 397 8.72 24.03 -4.66
N GLY A 398 8.38 22.91 -4.02
CA GLY A 398 9.37 22.01 -3.42
C GLY A 398 10.02 22.54 -2.13
N ALA A 399 9.47 23.59 -1.52
CA ALA A 399 9.94 24.14 -0.24
C ALA A 399 9.11 23.67 0.98
N GLY A 400 8.27 22.64 0.81
CA GLY A 400 7.31 22.19 1.82
C GLY A 400 7.92 21.86 3.18
N LEU A 401 9.13 21.28 3.22
CA LEU A 401 9.80 20.99 4.49
C LEU A 401 10.28 22.25 5.23
N ALA A 402 10.60 23.31 4.51
CA ALA A 402 11.10 24.57 5.07
C ALA A 402 9.96 25.50 5.49
N ARG A 403 8.82 25.48 4.77
CA ARG A 403 7.71 26.43 4.95
C ARG A 403 6.41 25.82 5.48
N ALA A 404 6.27 24.49 5.40
CA ALA A 404 5.04 23.76 5.72
C ALA A 404 3.80 24.21 4.90
N ASP A 405 4.00 24.69 3.68
CA ASP A 405 3.02 25.25 2.76
C ASP A 405 2.54 24.25 1.70
N TYR A 406 2.11 23.06 2.14
CA TYR A 406 1.52 22.07 1.23
C TYR A 406 0.11 22.50 0.80
N GLY A 407 -0.24 22.22 -0.46
CA GLY A 407 -1.55 22.49 -1.04
C GLY A 407 -2.69 21.62 -0.47
N PRO A 408 -3.88 21.65 -1.10
CA PRO A 408 -4.97 20.74 -0.75
C PRO A 408 -4.59 19.27 -1.04
N ASN A 409 -5.37 18.35 -0.49
CA ASN A 409 -5.21 16.92 -0.70
C ASN A 409 -5.50 16.57 -2.16
N ILE A 410 -4.68 15.74 -2.80
CA ILE A 410 -4.86 15.36 -4.21
C ILE A 410 -5.39 13.93 -4.40
N ILE A 411 -5.41 13.14 -3.33
CA ILE A 411 -6.08 11.84 -3.28
C ILE A 411 -7.28 11.93 -2.33
N ASP A 412 -8.31 11.14 -2.55
CA ASP A 412 -9.29 10.86 -1.49
C ASP A 412 -8.72 9.76 -0.57
N ARG A 413 -8.32 8.62 -1.14
CA ARG A 413 -7.87 7.46 -0.37
C ARG A 413 -7.13 6.39 -1.20
N PHE A 414 -6.17 5.69 -0.59
CA PHE A 414 -5.71 4.38 -1.06
C PHE A 414 -6.73 3.31 -0.71
N LYS A 415 -7.06 2.46 -1.67
CA LYS A 415 -8.08 1.44 -1.50
C LYS A 415 -7.55 0.07 -1.85
N GLY A 416 -7.90 -0.86 -0.98
CA GLY A 416 -7.70 -2.28 -1.15
C GLY A 416 -9.06 -2.92 -1.34
N ARG A 417 -9.22 -3.74 -2.37
CA ARG A 417 -10.46 -4.44 -2.64
C ARG A 417 -10.16 -5.91 -2.84
N ALA A 418 -10.80 -6.76 -2.05
CA ALA A 418 -10.92 -8.17 -2.36
C ALA A 418 -12.30 -8.38 -2.96
N PHE A 419 -12.36 -9.05 -4.11
CA PHE A 419 -13.59 -9.40 -4.82
C PHE A 419 -14.29 -8.23 -5.52
N GLN A 420 -14.83 -8.50 -6.70
CA GLN A 420 -15.44 -7.48 -7.55
C GLN A 420 -16.95 -7.41 -7.29
N GLN A 421 -17.40 -6.38 -6.59
CA GLN A 421 -18.82 -6.23 -6.20
C GLN A 421 -19.29 -4.79 -6.34
N SER A 422 -20.21 -4.49 -7.25
CA SER A 422 -20.92 -3.21 -7.19
C SER A 422 -21.69 -3.06 -5.86
N PRO A 423 -21.98 -1.83 -5.43
CA PRO A 423 -22.78 -1.54 -4.24
C PRO A 423 -24.06 -2.36 -4.16
N GLY A 424 -24.28 -3.01 -3.01
CA GLY A 424 -25.45 -3.89 -2.78
C GLY A 424 -25.34 -5.30 -3.37
N GLY A 425 -24.18 -5.67 -3.94
CA GLY A 425 -23.84 -7.05 -4.34
C GLY A 425 -23.91 -8.05 -3.19
N LYS A 426 -24.09 -9.34 -3.51
CA LYS A 426 -24.25 -10.43 -2.53
C LYS A 426 -23.34 -11.62 -2.88
N THR A 427 -22.05 -11.39 -3.07
CA THR A 427 -21.11 -12.51 -3.24
C THR A 427 -20.91 -13.22 -1.88
N PRO A 428 -20.79 -14.57 -1.83
CA PRO A 428 -21.06 -15.34 -0.61
C PRO A 428 -19.98 -15.33 0.49
N CYS A 429 -18.79 -14.79 0.25
CA CYS A 429 -17.64 -15.02 1.13
C CYS A 429 -17.18 -13.76 1.89
N CYS A 430 -16.94 -12.67 1.17
CA CYS A 430 -16.34 -11.43 1.68
C CYS A 430 -16.24 -10.44 0.49
N GLY A 431 -16.05 -9.14 0.74
CA GLY A 431 -15.77 -8.15 -0.33
C GLY A 431 -16.67 -6.93 -0.36
N TYR A 432 -16.85 -6.26 0.78
CA TYR A 432 -17.26 -4.86 0.73
C TYR A 432 -16.05 -4.03 0.28
N GLU A 433 -16.30 -2.92 -0.39
CA GLU A 433 -15.28 -2.06 -0.98
C GLU A 433 -14.45 -1.25 0.09
N ASP A 434 -14.51 -1.67 1.36
CA ASP A 434 -13.80 -1.12 2.54
C ASP A 434 -12.73 -2.07 3.11
N GLU A 435 -12.08 -2.84 2.23
CA GLU A 435 -11.21 -3.93 2.66
C GLU A 435 -9.90 -3.42 3.26
N GLN A 436 -9.39 -2.26 2.88
CA GLN A 436 -8.25 -1.62 3.54
C GLN A 436 -8.48 -1.34 5.03
N SER A 437 -9.74 -1.09 5.45
CA SER A 437 -10.08 -0.95 6.87
C SER A 437 -10.01 -2.31 7.59
N ASN A 438 -10.41 -3.39 6.91
CA ASN A 438 -10.26 -4.75 7.41
C ASN A 438 -8.78 -5.19 7.46
N TRP A 439 -8.02 -4.96 6.39
CA TRP A 439 -6.57 -5.17 6.34
C TRP A 439 -5.88 -4.38 7.43
N GLY A 440 -6.26 -3.11 7.67
CA GLY A 440 -5.83 -2.31 8.81
C GLY A 440 -6.22 -2.92 10.15
N GLY A 441 -7.42 -3.50 10.22
CA GLY A 441 -7.99 -4.22 11.35
C GLY A 441 -7.25 -5.50 11.72
N SER A 442 -6.65 -6.20 10.76
CA SER A 442 -5.96 -7.49 10.95
C SER A 442 -4.44 -7.45 10.80
N SER A 443 -3.89 -6.33 10.32
CA SER A 443 -2.45 -6.08 10.25
C SER A 443 -1.86 -5.51 11.52
N GLN A 444 -0.55 -5.59 11.67
CA GLN A 444 0.23 -4.91 12.68
C GLN A 444 1.33 -4.09 12.00
N LEU A 445 1.76 -2.98 12.59
CA LEU A 445 2.95 -2.29 12.13
C LEU A 445 4.18 -3.13 12.49
N MET A 446 4.92 -3.65 11.50
CA MET A 446 6.14 -4.42 11.76
C MET A 446 7.21 -3.48 12.34
N GLY A 447 7.54 -2.42 11.62
CA GLY A 447 8.53 -1.49 12.09
C GLY A 447 8.68 -0.22 11.25
N GLU A 448 9.45 0.70 11.81
CA GLU A 448 9.70 2.02 11.26
C GLU A 448 11.19 2.33 11.36
N ARG A 449 11.74 2.90 10.28
CA ARG A 449 13.12 3.38 10.21
C ARG A 449 13.14 4.74 9.53
N TRP A 450 13.89 5.70 10.05
CA TRP A 450 13.96 7.03 9.44
C TRP A 450 15.35 7.63 9.51
N GLY A 451 15.79 8.24 8.42
CA GLY A 451 17.11 8.83 8.33
C GLY A 451 17.14 10.12 7.50
N PRO A 452 18.36 10.62 7.21
CA PRO A 452 18.53 11.88 6.49
C PRO A 452 18.17 11.80 5.00
N VAL A 453 17.93 10.60 4.45
CA VAL A 453 17.63 10.39 3.03
C VAL A 453 16.21 9.94 2.80
N ARG A 454 15.77 8.93 3.55
CA ARG A 454 14.46 8.28 3.38
C ARG A 454 13.86 7.83 4.71
N VAL A 455 12.54 7.64 4.69
CA VAL A 455 11.77 6.96 5.75
C VAL A 455 11.28 5.64 5.20
N ILE A 456 11.33 4.58 6.00
CA ILE A 456 10.82 3.25 5.69
C ILE A 456 9.81 2.86 6.77
N ARG A 457 8.63 2.43 6.36
CA ARG A 457 7.58 1.92 7.23
C ARG A 457 7.11 0.58 6.69
N VAL A 458 7.04 -0.43 7.55
CA VAL A 458 6.68 -1.80 7.15
C VAL A 458 5.44 -2.26 7.89
N THR A 459 4.41 -2.62 7.15
CA THR A 459 3.16 -3.20 7.66
C THR A 459 3.19 -4.72 7.45
N TRP A 460 2.74 -5.47 8.45
CA TRP A 460 2.69 -6.92 8.44
C TRP A 460 1.27 -7.43 8.68
N GLY A 461 0.76 -8.16 7.71
CA GLY A 461 -0.56 -8.77 7.69
C GLY A 461 -1.55 -7.97 6.86
N ALA A 462 -2.57 -8.67 6.40
CA ALA A 462 -3.80 -8.17 5.79
C ALA A 462 -4.88 -9.23 5.99
N ASP A 463 -6.13 -8.94 5.60
CA ASP A 463 -7.14 -10.01 5.55
C ASP A 463 -6.75 -11.02 4.48
N SER A 464 -6.98 -12.31 4.75
CA SER A 464 -6.56 -13.45 3.92
C SER A 464 -5.05 -13.57 3.70
N GLY A 465 -4.25 -12.66 4.26
CA GLY A 465 -2.80 -12.57 4.09
C GLY A 465 -2.05 -12.37 5.40
N THR A 466 -1.95 -13.43 6.19
CA THR A 466 -1.40 -13.42 7.56
C THR A 466 0.03 -12.88 7.62
N ASN A 467 0.88 -13.28 6.67
CA ASN A 467 2.27 -12.84 6.55
C ASN A 467 2.52 -11.94 5.33
N VAL A 468 1.48 -11.35 4.73
CA VAL A 468 1.68 -10.30 3.72
C VAL A 468 2.52 -9.17 4.34
N VAL A 469 3.53 -8.70 3.62
CA VAL A 469 4.35 -7.57 4.06
C VAL A 469 4.21 -6.44 3.04
N ARG A 470 4.02 -5.22 3.55
CA ARG A 470 4.03 -3.99 2.74
C ARG A 470 5.11 -3.06 3.27
N THR A 471 6.03 -2.66 2.40
CA THR A 471 7.13 -1.75 2.70
C THR A 471 6.92 -0.42 1.98
N ASP A 472 6.64 0.64 2.72
CA ASP A 472 6.51 2.00 2.21
C ASP A 472 7.81 2.77 2.42
N THR A 473 8.47 3.21 1.33
CA THR A 473 9.71 3.99 1.37
C THR A 473 9.50 5.39 0.80
N PHE A 474 9.80 6.41 1.61
CA PHE A 474 9.54 7.82 1.30
C PHE A 474 10.83 8.60 1.05
N TYR A 475 10.90 9.27 -0.09
CA TYR A 475 11.99 10.15 -0.53
C TYR A 475 11.51 11.60 -0.68
N PRO A 476 12.39 12.57 -1.02
CA PRO A 476 12.00 13.96 -1.27
C PRO A 476 10.87 14.19 -2.28
N TYR A 477 10.78 13.35 -3.31
CA TYR A 477 9.88 13.50 -4.47
C TYR A 477 9.29 12.17 -4.95
N SER A 478 9.44 11.10 -4.18
CA SER A 478 8.92 9.79 -4.56
C SER A 478 8.56 8.93 -3.37
N ILE A 479 7.62 8.03 -3.61
CA ILE A 479 7.17 7.02 -2.67
C ILE A 479 7.27 5.69 -3.41
N ASP A 480 7.89 4.69 -2.79
CA ASP A 480 7.88 3.32 -3.28
C ASP A 480 7.05 2.47 -2.30
N HIS A 481 6.03 1.77 -2.81
CA HIS A 481 5.22 0.83 -2.05
C HIS A 481 5.53 -0.59 -2.52
N GLY A 482 6.41 -1.29 -1.80
CA GLY A 482 6.68 -2.72 -2.01
C GLY A 482 5.60 -3.56 -1.33
N SER A 483 5.13 -4.61 -2.00
CA SER A 483 4.17 -5.58 -1.47
C SER A 483 4.66 -7.00 -1.77
N GLU A 484 4.88 -7.75 -0.70
CA GLU A 484 5.25 -9.16 -0.66
C GLU A 484 3.97 -9.93 -0.32
N LEU A 485 3.25 -10.35 -1.37
CA LEU A 485 1.91 -10.94 -1.23
C LEU A 485 2.00 -12.43 -0.89
N ARG A 486 1.17 -12.81 0.09
CA ARG A 486 1.07 -14.15 0.64
C ARG A 486 -0.38 -14.43 1.04
N VAL A 487 -1.22 -14.77 0.07
CA VAL A 487 -2.69 -14.85 0.22
C VAL A 487 -3.21 -16.12 -0.40
N HIS A 488 -4.24 -16.77 0.17
CA HIS A 488 -4.80 -18.00 -0.41
C HIS A 488 -5.26 -17.85 -1.88
N PRO A 489 -5.43 -18.96 -2.64
CA PRO A 489 -5.89 -18.89 -4.02
C PRO A 489 -7.19 -18.10 -4.17
N ILE A 490 -7.25 -17.25 -5.20
CA ILE A 490 -8.37 -16.34 -5.47
C ILE A 490 -9.22 -16.89 -6.64
N PRO A 491 -10.56 -17.02 -6.51
CA PRO A 491 -11.41 -17.56 -7.57
C PRO A 491 -11.31 -16.78 -8.90
N PRO A 492 -11.50 -17.44 -10.04
CA PRO A 492 -11.50 -16.76 -11.33
C PRO A 492 -12.61 -15.71 -11.47
N LEU A 493 -12.27 -14.55 -12.03
CA LEU A 493 -13.11 -13.33 -12.17
C LEU A 493 -13.26 -12.49 -10.89
N ASP A 494 -12.69 -12.93 -9.77
CA ASP A 494 -12.97 -12.38 -8.45
C ASP A 494 -11.70 -11.82 -7.81
N GLY A 495 -11.07 -10.86 -8.52
CA GLY A 495 -9.70 -10.39 -8.29
C GLY A 495 -9.45 -9.51 -7.06
N ILE A 496 -8.17 -9.18 -6.85
CA ILE A 496 -7.71 -8.19 -5.86
C ILE A 496 -7.39 -6.88 -6.55
N TYR A 497 -7.76 -5.75 -5.95
CA TYR A 497 -7.45 -4.42 -6.45
C TYR A 497 -6.66 -3.64 -5.43
N THR A 498 -5.74 -2.85 -5.94
CA THR A 498 -5.11 -1.76 -5.21
C THR A 498 -5.25 -0.52 -6.07
N GLN A 499 -5.93 0.50 -5.56
CA GLN A 499 -6.27 1.68 -6.34
C GLN A 499 -6.11 2.97 -5.53
N TRP A 500 -5.86 4.06 -6.23
CA TRP A 500 -5.75 5.40 -5.71
C TRP A 500 -6.89 6.25 -6.23
N ASP A 501 -7.65 6.76 -5.27
CA ASP A 501 -8.79 7.60 -5.58
C ASP A 501 -8.42 9.06 -5.62
N MET A 502 -8.91 9.74 -6.64
CA MET A 502 -8.54 11.11 -6.95
C MET A 502 -9.45 12.10 -6.24
N ALA A 503 -8.85 13.11 -5.60
CA ALA A 503 -9.62 14.18 -4.99
C ALA A 503 -10.27 15.10 -6.04
N ALA A 504 -11.52 15.44 -5.79
CA ALA A 504 -12.41 16.20 -6.65
C ALA A 504 -11.84 17.56 -7.04
N GLY A 505 -11.67 17.78 -8.35
CA GLY A 505 -11.17 19.05 -8.88
C GLY A 505 -9.71 19.36 -8.54
N GLN A 506 -9.00 18.47 -7.83
CA GLN A 506 -7.57 18.59 -7.53
C GLN A 506 -6.73 17.84 -8.55
N ILE A 507 -7.24 16.70 -9.03
CA ILE A 507 -6.80 16.03 -10.25
C ILE A 507 -7.87 16.28 -11.32
N THR A 508 -7.42 16.65 -12.52
CA THR A 508 -8.30 17.08 -13.62
C THR A 508 -8.00 16.38 -14.94
N ARG A 509 -6.90 15.63 -14.99
CA ARG A 509 -6.43 14.98 -16.22
C ARG A 509 -5.61 13.75 -15.88
N TYR A 510 -5.87 12.67 -16.60
CA TYR A 510 -5.15 11.41 -16.52
C TYR A 510 -4.39 11.17 -17.83
N TYR A 511 -3.11 10.81 -17.75
CA TYR A 511 -2.29 10.44 -18.91
C TYR A 511 -1.70 9.05 -18.74
N ASN A 512 -1.49 8.39 -19.87
CA ASN A 512 -0.68 7.18 -19.98
C ASN A 512 -0.15 7.04 -21.42
N PRO A 513 0.64 6.00 -21.76
CA PRO A 513 1.14 5.79 -23.12
C PRO A 513 0.08 5.69 -24.21
N TYR A 514 -1.12 5.20 -23.87
CA TYR A 514 -2.25 5.04 -24.81
C TYR A 514 -3.02 6.35 -25.00
N ASN A 515 -3.03 7.19 -23.98
CA ASN A 515 -3.69 8.48 -23.94
C ASN A 515 -2.69 9.63 -23.70
N PRO A 516 -1.71 9.87 -24.60
CA PRO A 516 -0.66 10.86 -24.38
C PRO A 516 -1.15 12.31 -24.43
N GLN A 517 -2.35 12.56 -24.97
CA GLN A 517 -3.01 13.88 -24.92
C GLN A 517 -3.82 14.09 -23.63
N GLY A 518 -3.91 13.04 -22.82
CA GLY A 518 -4.66 12.99 -21.57
C GLY A 518 -6.16 12.92 -21.78
N VAL A 519 -6.84 12.26 -20.85
CA VAL A 519 -8.29 12.23 -20.73
C VAL A 519 -8.72 13.13 -19.58
N PRO A 520 -9.82 13.89 -19.72
CA PRO A 520 -10.38 14.65 -18.61
C PRO A 520 -10.76 13.73 -17.44
N VAL A 521 -10.47 14.16 -16.21
CA VAL A 521 -11.02 13.55 -14.99
C VAL A 521 -12.23 14.39 -14.60
N THR A 522 -13.41 13.81 -14.78
CA THR A 522 -14.69 14.51 -14.65
C THR A 522 -15.70 13.77 -13.78
N GLY A 523 -15.41 12.54 -13.36
CA GLY A 523 -16.40 11.69 -12.69
C GLY A 523 -17.57 11.31 -13.57
N ILE A 524 -17.40 11.34 -14.90
CA ILE A 524 -18.40 10.89 -15.88
C ILE A 524 -17.77 9.86 -16.83
N ASN A 525 -18.09 8.59 -16.60
CA ASN A 525 -17.61 7.50 -17.45
C ASN A 525 -18.61 7.22 -18.57
N PRO A 526 -18.18 7.14 -19.84
CA PRO A 526 -19.05 6.70 -20.93
C PRO A 526 -19.45 5.21 -20.88
N VAL A 527 -18.85 4.41 -20.00
CA VAL A 527 -18.96 2.93 -19.92
C VAL A 527 -18.81 2.33 -21.32
N LEU A 528 -17.62 2.52 -21.92
CA LEU A 528 -17.37 2.04 -23.29
C LEU A 528 -17.12 0.53 -23.34
N TYR A 529 -16.48 0.00 -22.30
CA TYR A 529 -16.29 -1.42 -22.00
C TYR A 529 -16.24 -1.63 -20.49
N GLY A 530 -16.49 -2.86 -20.05
CA GLY A 530 -16.06 -3.31 -18.73
C GLY A 530 -17.17 -3.57 -17.73
N ASP A 531 -18.30 -2.85 -17.80
CA ASP A 531 -19.46 -3.03 -16.90
C ASP A 531 -20.31 -4.24 -17.31
N MET A 532 -19.99 -5.39 -16.73
CA MET A 532 -20.63 -6.67 -16.98
C MET A 532 -21.38 -7.21 -15.77
N ASN A 533 -22.56 -7.75 -16.00
CA ASN A 533 -23.31 -8.55 -15.05
C ASN A 533 -23.18 -10.03 -15.42
N ALA A 534 -22.58 -10.83 -14.54
CA ALA A 534 -22.35 -12.25 -14.79
C ALA A 534 -22.90 -13.13 -13.67
N HIS A 535 -23.26 -14.35 -14.05
CA HIS A 535 -23.55 -15.46 -13.15
C HIS A 535 -22.84 -16.70 -13.68
N ILE A 536 -22.17 -17.42 -12.80
CA ILE A 536 -21.50 -18.69 -13.08
C ILE A 536 -21.80 -19.62 -11.92
N GLY A 537 -22.60 -20.65 -12.16
CA GLY A 537 -22.98 -21.62 -11.14
C GLY A 537 -23.22 -23.01 -11.71
N PRO A 538 -23.42 -24.03 -10.86
CA PRO A 538 -23.79 -25.37 -11.29
C PRO A 538 -25.10 -25.44 -12.09
N ASP A 539 -25.95 -24.43 -11.93
CA ASP A 539 -27.27 -24.22 -12.55
C ASP A 539 -27.22 -23.51 -13.91
N GLY A 540 -26.13 -22.79 -14.21
CA GLY A 540 -25.92 -22.20 -15.51
C GLY A 540 -24.88 -21.08 -15.55
N ILE A 541 -24.82 -20.43 -16.71
CA ILE A 541 -24.00 -19.24 -16.95
C ILE A 541 -24.90 -18.17 -17.56
N SER A 542 -24.83 -16.93 -17.06
CA SER A 542 -25.38 -15.76 -17.73
C SER A 542 -24.37 -14.63 -17.81
N TYR A 543 -24.50 -13.82 -18.86
CA TYR A 543 -23.70 -12.64 -19.10
C TYR A 543 -24.54 -11.56 -19.77
N SER A 544 -24.44 -10.34 -19.25
CA SER A 544 -24.92 -9.10 -19.89
C SER A 544 -23.92 -8.00 -19.61
N SER A 545 -23.88 -6.96 -20.44
CA SER A 545 -23.01 -5.80 -20.21
C SER A 545 -23.76 -4.53 -20.61
N ASN A 546 -23.56 -3.47 -19.82
CA ASN A 546 -24.12 -2.14 -20.11
C ASN A 546 -23.26 -1.34 -21.08
N ASP A 547 -22.09 -1.88 -21.46
CA ASP A 547 -21.23 -1.24 -22.43
C ASP A 547 -21.88 -1.17 -23.83
N THR A 548 -21.25 -0.44 -24.75
CA THR A 548 -21.83 -0.23 -26.09
C THR A 548 -22.01 -1.55 -26.86
N VAL A 549 -21.09 -2.48 -26.70
CA VAL A 549 -21.14 -3.81 -27.34
C VAL A 549 -22.15 -4.69 -26.63
N GLY A 550 -22.14 -4.73 -25.29
CA GLY A 550 -23.08 -5.43 -24.43
C GLY A 550 -24.52 -5.05 -24.72
N ARG A 551 -24.83 -3.75 -24.84
CA ARG A 551 -26.15 -3.25 -25.25
C ARG A 551 -26.55 -3.71 -26.64
N THR A 552 -25.61 -3.76 -27.57
CA THR A 552 -25.85 -4.26 -28.94
C THR A 552 -26.15 -5.77 -28.93
N VAL A 553 -25.38 -6.55 -28.19
CA VAL A 553 -25.58 -8.01 -28.02
C VAL A 553 -26.91 -8.28 -27.33
N GLN A 554 -27.23 -7.55 -26.26
CA GLN A 554 -28.49 -7.67 -25.56
C GLN A 554 -29.67 -7.33 -26.47
N SER A 555 -29.57 -6.25 -27.26
CA SER A 555 -30.59 -5.92 -28.27
C SER A 555 -30.75 -7.03 -29.32
N ALA A 556 -29.65 -7.61 -29.80
CA ALA A 556 -29.68 -8.73 -30.73
C ALA A 556 -30.29 -10.00 -30.11
N ASN A 557 -30.16 -10.16 -28.79
CA ASN A 557 -30.72 -11.26 -28.00
C ASN A 557 -32.11 -10.93 -27.42
N GLY A 558 -32.87 -10.03 -28.06
CA GLY A 558 -34.25 -9.71 -27.68
C GLY A 558 -34.37 -9.04 -26.30
N GLY A 559 -33.36 -8.28 -25.88
CA GLY A 559 -33.30 -7.57 -24.60
C GLY A 559 -32.81 -8.43 -23.43
N LYS A 560 -32.48 -9.71 -23.64
CA LYS A 560 -32.11 -10.64 -22.58
C LYS A 560 -30.59 -10.83 -22.45
N PRO A 561 -30.08 -11.16 -21.25
CA PRO A 561 -28.72 -11.64 -21.09
C PRO A 561 -28.43 -12.86 -21.97
N VAL A 562 -27.19 -13.01 -22.40
CA VAL A 562 -26.70 -14.24 -23.02
C VAL A 562 -26.64 -15.30 -21.93
N GLN A 563 -27.32 -16.43 -22.10
CA GLN A 563 -27.42 -17.44 -21.04
C GLN A 563 -27.37 -18.88 -21.56
N VAL A 564 -26.79 -19.77 -20.76
CA VAL A 564 -26.79 -21.23 -20.93
C VAL A 564 -27.23 -21.86 -19.61
N GLY A 565 -28.19 -22.79 -19.65
CA GLY A 565 -28.79 -23.35 -18.44
C GLY A 565 -29.88 -22.47 -17.84
N HIS A 566 -30.08 -22.58 -16.53
CA HIS A 566 -31.09 -21.85 -15.76
C HIS A 566 -30.47 -21.13 -14.56
N PRO A 567 -29.57 -20.15 -14.81
CA PRO A 567 -28.89 -19.42 -13.74
C PRO A 567 -29.88 -18.67 -12.87
N ASP A 568 -29.80 -18.88 -11.55
CA ASP A 568 -30.62 -18.22 -10.53
C ASP A 568 -29.77 -17.81 -9.32
N ASN A 569 -29.54 -16.50 -9.21
CA ASN A 569 -28.82 -15.86 -8.11
C ASN A 569 -29.39 -16.24 -6.74
N ALA A 570 -30.69 -16.52 -6.61
CA ALA A 570 -31.30 -16.90 -5.34
C ALA A 570 -30.89 -18.30 -4.87
N THR A 571 -30.45 -19.17 -5.79
CA THR A 571 -29.96 -20.52 -5.49
C THR A 571 -28.45 -20.62 -5.43
N CYS A 572 -27.75 -19.52 -5.73
CA CYS A 572 -26.31 -19.37 -5.75
C CYS A 572 -25.75 -19.12 -4.34
N THR A 573 -25.84 -20.13 -3.46
CA THR A 573 -25.50 -20.01 -2.02
C THR A 573 -24.25 -20.79 -1.60
N SER A 574 -23.39 -21.16 -2.53
CA SER A 574 -22.17 -21.96 -2.26
C SER A 574 -20.96 -21.36 -2.95
N ASP A 575 -19.76 -21.60 -2.42
CA ASP A 575 -18.45 -21.19 -2.98
C ASP A 575 -18.18 -21.71 -4.41
N ALA A 576 -19.05 -22.57 -4.95
CA ALA A 576 -18.98 -23.05 -6.33
C ALA A 576 -19.73 -22.16 -7.33
N CYS A 577 -20.24 -21.01 -6.88
CA CYS A 577 -21.06 -20.11 -7.68
C CYS A 577 -20.60 -18.65 -7.49
N VAL A 578 -20.44 -17.92 -8.59
CA VAL A 578 -19.96 -16.54 -8.67
C VAL A 578 -21.00 -15.72 -9.43
N TYR A 579 -21.52 -14.65 -8.86
CA TYR A 579 -22.47 -13.77 -9.54
C TYR A 579 -22.37 -12.34 -9.03
N GLY A 580 -22.62 -11.37 -9.89
CA GLY A 580 -22.54 -9.96 -9.55
C GLY A 580 -22.37 -9.05 -10.75
N SER A 581 -22.13 -7.78 -10.45
CA SER A 581 -21.67 -6.78 -11.42
C SER A 581 -20.15 -6.65 -11.28
N PHE A 582 -19.46 -6.75 -12.39
CA PHE A 582 -18.02 -6.72 -12.54
C PHE A 582 -17.66 -5.56 -13.47
N ASN A 583 -16.70 -4.74 -13.11
CA ASN A 583 -16.12 -3.67 -13.93
C ASN A 583 -14.68 -4.01 -14.37
N VAL A 584 -14.51 -4.67 -15.51
CA VAL A 584 -13.17 -5.04 -16.00
C VAL A 584 -12.46 -3.86 -16.68
N PRO A 585 -11.11 -3.82 -16.72
CA PRO A 585 -10.38 -2.70 -17.31
C PRO A 585 -10.83 -2.34 -18.74
N ASP A 586 -11.10 -1.06 -19.00
CA ASP A 586 -11.38 -0.56 -20.34
C ASP A 586 -10.05 -0.37 -21.11
N ALA A 587 -9.81 -1.25 -22.07
CA ALA A 587 -8.58 -1.24 -22.87
C ALA A 587 -8.35 0.05 -23.68
N ARG A 588 -9.35 0.93 -23.87
CA ARG A 588 -9.15 2.25 -24.49
C ARG A 588 -8.47 3.24 -23.55
N PHE A 589 -8.72 3.10 -22.25
CA PHE A 589 -8.06 3.90 -21.22
C PHE A 589 -6.80 3.21 -20.75
N SER A 590 -6.88 1.95 -20.29
CA SER A 590 -5.77 1.22 -19.65
C SER A 590 -4.81 0.51 -20.62
N GLY A 591 -5.18 0.35 -21.89
CA GLY A 591 -4.43 -0.44 -22.88
C GLY A 591 -4.66 -1.95 -22.79
N LEU A 592 -3.92 -2.72 -23.61
CA LEU A 592 -3.91 -4.19 -23.53
C LEU A 592 -2.80 -4.65 -22.57
N ALA A 593 -3.13 -5.56 -21.65
CA ALA A 593 -2.18 -6.10 -20.69
C ALA A 593 -1.02 -6.82 -21.42
N SER A 594 0.22 -6.34 -21.20
CA SER A 594 1.48 -7.12 -21.16
C SER A 594 2.78 -6.42 -21.57
N GLU A 595 2.88 -5.10 -21.76
CA GLU A 595 4.21 -4.43 -21.75
C GLU A 595 4.62 -3.97 -20.32
N ALA A 596 4.46 -4.93 -19.39
CA ALA A 596 4.96 -5.08 -18.01
C ALA A 596 4.77 -3.90 -17.03
N LEU A 597 3.52 -3.43 -16.93
CA LEU A 597 3.01 -2.39 -16.03
C LEU A 597 3.40 -0.97 -16.45
N SER A 598 2.51 -0.38 -17.24
CA SER A 598 2.59 0.97 -17.82
C SER A 598 2.83 2.06 -16.77
N TRP A 599 3.16 3.27 -17.23
CA TRP A 599 3.10 4.45 -16.36
C TRP A 599 1.73 5.14 -16.48
N ASP A 600 1.31 5.72 -15.37
CA ASP A 600 0.12 6.52 -15.22
C ASP A 600 0.50 7.89 -14.67
N GLU A 601 -0.20 8.94 -15.08
CA GLU A 601 0.02 10.27 -14.55
C GLU A 601 -1.31 10.93 -14.21
N LEU A 602 -1.42 11.32 -12.94
CA LEU A 602 -2.50 12.11 -12.39
C LEU A 602 -2.08 13.56 -12.33
N ALA A 603 -2.74 14.45 -13.07
CA ALA A 603 -2.36 15.86 -13.13
C ALA A 603 -3.52 16.79 -12.78
N GLY A 604 -3.22 17.81 -11.96
CA GLY A 604 -4.13 18.92 -11.74
C GLY A 604 -3.44 20.15 -11.13
N PRO A 605 -4.24 21.15 -10.70
CA PRO A 605 -3.71 22.42 -10.21
C PRO A 605 -2.94 22.29 -8.89
N ALA A 606 -3.32 21.34 -8.04
CA ALA A 606 -2.74 21.16 -6.72
C ALA A 606 -1.49 20.27 -6.71
N GLY A 607 -1.34 19.38 -7.69
CA GLY A 607 -0.23 18.43 -7.74
C GLY A 607 -0.23 17.57 -9.00
N THR A 608 0.85 16.81 -9.17
CA THR A 608 0.97 15.79 -10.19
C THR A 608 1.62 14.55 -9.59
N VAL A 609 1.06 13.36 -9.85
CA VAL A 609 1.63 12.08 -9.47
C VAL A 609 1.92 11.29 -10.74
N VAL A 610 3.15 10.82 -10.91
CA VAL A 610 3.50 9.84 -11.94
C VAL A 610 3.71 8.51 -11.25
N GLU A 611 2.95 7.51 -11.67
CA GLU A 611 2.96 6.18 -11.09
C GLU A 611 3.47 5.15 -12.10
N ARG A 612 4.14 4.11 -11.60
CA ARG A 612 4.47 2.93 -12.40
C ARG A 612 4.54 1.72 -11.50
N TRP A 613 3.76 0.71 -11.84
CA TRP A 613 3.82 -0.58 -11.17
C TRP A 613 4.96 -1.44 -11.73
N GLY A 614 5.46 -2.36 -10.93
CA GLY A 614 6.43 -3.38 -11.29
C GLY A 614 6.09 -4.67 -10.57
N VAL A 615 6.32 -5.81 -11.23
CA VAL A 615 6.24 -7.13 -10.61
C VAL A 615 7.60 -7.79 -10.80
N SER A 616 8.31 -8.00 -9.71
CA SER A 616 9.68 -8.55 -9.71
C SER A 616 9.69 -10.08 -9.65
N GLN A 617 8.66 -10.69 -9.04
CA GLN A 617 8.57 -12.13 -8.88
C GLN A 617 7.12 -12.60 -8.88
N ILE A 618 6.85 -13.71 -9.57
CA ILE A 618 5.63 -14.53 -9.41
C ILE A 618 6.07 -15.99 -9.36
N THR A 619 5.68 -16.73 -8.33
CA THR A 619 5.98 -18.16 -8.17
C THR A 619 4.80 -19.03 -8.66
N PRO A 620 5.04 -20.09 -9.48
CA PRO A 620 6.33 -20.55 -9.98
C PRO A 620 6.98 -19.60 -11.00
N VAL A 621 8.26 -19.31 -10.75
CA VAL A 621 9.10 -18.26 -11.37
C VAL A 621 9.00 -18.22 -12.89
N GLY A 622 8.78 -17.02 -13.45
CA GLY A 622 9.10 -16.68 -14.84
C GLY A 622 8.03 -17.00 -15.88
N THR A 623 6.75 -17.12 -15.48
CA THR A 623 5.67 -17.40 -16.44
C THR A 623 5.07 -16.11 -17.04
N PRO A 624 4.76 -16.08 -18.36
CA PRO A 624 4.00 -14.99 -19.00
C PRO A 624 2.58 -14.76 -18.42
N VAL A 625 2.16 -15.62 -17.49
CA VAL A 625 0.84 -15.60 -16.84
C VAL A 625 0.72 -14.40 -15.90
N ALA A 626 1.81 -13.99 -15.26
CA ALA A 626 1.90 -12.80 -14.39
C ALA A 626 1.31 -11.50 -14.99
N ALA A 627 1.62 -11.22 -16.26
CA ALA A 627 1.13 -10.03 -16.95
C ALA A 627 -0.33 -10.15 -17.42
N VAL A 628 -0.87 -11.37 -17.46
CA VAL A 628 -2.29 -11.65 -17.70
C VAL A 628 -3.08 -11.57 -16.40
N GLU A 629 -2.45 -11.87 -15.27
CA GLU A 629 -3.02 -11.76 -13.93
C GLU A 629 -3.10 -10.31 -13.46
N ALA A 630 -2.10 -9.46 -13.74
CA ALA A 630 -2.04 -8.08 -13.27
C ALA A 630 -2.31 -7.04 -14.39
N VAL A 631 -3.42 -6.31 -14.31
CA VAL A 631 -3.88 -5.37 -15.36
C VAL A 631 -4.07 -3.96 -14.79
N PRO A 632 -3.50 -2.91 -15.42
CA PRO A 632 -3.78 -1.53 -15.04
C PRO A 632 -5.27 -1.23 -15.14
N TYR A 633 -5.78 -0.51 -14.16
CA TYR A 633 -7.19 -0.18 -14.02
C TYR A 633 -7.34 1.33 -13.93
N TYR A 634 -8.28 1.90 -14.69
CA TYR A 634 -8.67 3.31 -14.61
C TYR A 634 -10.18 3.43 -14.84
N VAL A 635 -10.86 4.18 -13.98
CA VAL A 635 -12.29 4.52 -14.09
C VAL A 635 -12.50 5.98 -13.71
N ASP A 636 -13.34 6.70 -14.46
CA ASP A 636 -13.71 8.12 -14.24
C ASP A 636 -15.22 8.23 -13.96
N ASP A 637 -15.72 7.65 -12.88
CA ASP A 637 -17.16 7.58 -12.61
C ASP A 637 -17.47 7.85 -11.14
N SER A 638 -17.93 9.06 -10.82
CA SER A 638 -18.26 9.39 -9.44
C SER A 638 -19.50 8.68 -8.89
N CYS A 639 -20.27 7.98 -9.72
CA CYS A 639 -21.30 7.03 -9.26
C CYS A 639 -20.78 5.61 -9.10
N PHE A 640 -19.52 5.35 -9.48
CA PHE A 640 -18.81 4.15 -9.08
C PHE A 640 -18.54 4.27 -7.59
N ASP A 641 -19.46 3.69 -6.83
CA ASP A 641 -19.42 3.64 -5.38
C ASP A 641 -18.55 2.45 -4.95
N ASP A 642 -17.66 2.73 -4.02
CA ASP A 642 -16.74 1.78 -3.43
C ASP A 642 -16.69 1.89 -1.88
N GLY A 643 -17.72 2.50 -1.32
CA GLY A 643 -18.00 2.56 0.11
C GLY A 643 -16.90 3.18 0.98
N THR A 644 -15.82 3.78 0.44
CA THR A 644 -14.72 4.31 1.26
C THR A 644 -14.14 5.64 0.81
N GLY A 645 -13.94 6.53 1.78
CA GLY A 645 -13.41 7.87 1.54
C GLY A 645 -14.40 8.96 1.98
N GLY A 646 -14.08 10.21 1.64
CA GLY A 646 -14.86 11.38 2.05
C GLY A 646 -15.17 12.38 0.95
N ASP A 647 -14.59 12.21 -0.24
CA ASP A 647 -14.70 13.09 -1.40
C ASP A 647 -15.35 12.30 -2.56
N PRO A 648 -16.36 12.81 -3.28
CA PRO A 648 -17.01 14.10 -3.19
C PRO A 648 -17.97 14.25 -2.02
N GLY A 649 -18.27 13.18 -1.31
CA GLY A 649 -19.10 13.19 -0.11
C GLY A 649 -18.74 12.04 0.83
N PRO A 650 -19.16 12.10 2.10
CA PRO A 650 -18.84 11.08 3.10
C PRO A 650 -19.70 9.82 2.92
N HIS A 651 -19.12 8.65 3.17
CA HIS A 651 -19.91 7.44 3.42
C HIS A 651 -20.42 7.45 4.88
N LEU A 652 -21.72 7.72 5.06
CA LEU A 652 -22.29 8.02 6.39
C LEU A 652 -22.68 6.78 7.20
N ALA A 653 -22.89 5.66 6.53
CA ALA A 653 -23.25 4.39 7.16
C ALA A 653 -22.34 3.28 6.62
N PRO A 654 -21.09 3.16 7.11
CA PRO A 654 -20.15 2.15 6.67
C PRO A 654 -20.77 0.75 6.61
N ARG A 655 -20.64 0.09 5.44
CA ARG A 655 -21.09 -1.28 5.19
C ARG A 655 -22.59 -1.51 5.43
N SER A 656 -23.40 -0.47 5.24
CA SER A 656 -24.86 -0.53 5.41
C SER A 656 -25.58 -0.45 4.06
N PRO A 657 -26.56 -1.34 3.77
CA PRO A 657 -27.45 -1.18 2.62
C PRO A 657 -28.47 -0.03 2.80
N HIS A 658 -28.34 0.74 3.88
CA HIS A 658 -29.23 1.82 4.28
C HIS A 658 -28.49 3.15 4.38
N GLU A 659 -27.53 3.41 3.50
CA GLU A 659 -26.92 4.72 3.42
C GLU A 659 -28.01 5.80 3.21
N PRO A 660 -28.00 6.89 3.99
CA PRO A 660 -28.89 8.02 3.76
C PRO A 660 -28.76 8.55 2.33
N THR A 661 -29.87 8.61 1.60
CA THR A 661 -29.91 9.18 0.23
C THR A 661 -30.36 10.64 0.21
N THR A 662 -30.60 11.24 1.38
CA THR A 662 -31.15 12.59 1.49
C THR A 662 -30.40 13.45 2.50
N TRP A 663 -30.43 14.76 2.31
CA TRP A 663 -29.84 15.73 3.23
C TRP A 663 -30.77 16.95 3.38
N GLY A 664 -30.62 17.67 4.48
CA GLY A 664 -31.40 18.86 4.80
C GLY A 664 -30.73 19.72 5.86
N TYR A 665 -31.40 20.77 6.33
CA TYR A 665 -30.90 21.60 7.42
C TYR A 665 -31.57 21.24 8.74
N ASP A 666 -30.78 21.15 9.81
CA ASP A 666 -31.31 21.01 11.15
C ASP A 666 -31.94 22.32 11.67
N ALA A 667 -32.47 22.31 12.90
CA ALA A 667 -33.11 23.48 13.50
C ALA A 667 -32.14 24.67 13.72
N GLY A 668 -30.82 24.42 13.71
CA GLY A 668 -29.78 25.44 13.80
C GLY A 668 -29.30 25.96 12.44
N GLY A 669 -29.83 25.43 11.33
CA GLY A 669 -29.39 25.78 9.98
C GLY A 669 -28.09 25.08 9.57
N VAL A 670 -27.68 24.01 10.27
CA VAL A 670 -26.53 23.19 9.91
C VAL A 670 -26.98 22.11 8.93
N PRO A 671 -26.33 21.93 7.77
CA PRO A 671 -26.68 20.85 6.87
C PRO A 671 -26.28 19.51 7.48
N VAL A 672 -27.17 18.52 7.39
CA VAL A 672 -26.99 17.18 7.93
C VAL A 672 -27.63 16.12 7.03
N SER A 673 -27.18 14.88 7.18
CA SER A 673 -27.71 13.72 6.50
C SER A 673 -27.87 12.55 7.49
N PRO A 674 -29.03 11.85 7.52
CA PRO A 674 -30.21 12.05 6.69
C PRO A 674 -30.91 13.39 6.92
N ALA A 675 -31.73 13.83 5.97
CA ALA A 675 -32.56 15.02 6.12
C ALA A 675 -33.44 14.92 7.40
N PRO A 676 -33.41 15.91 8.32
CA PRO A 676 -34.19 15.84 9.54
C PRO A 676 -35.71 15.84 9.25
N PRO A 677 -36.53 15.13 10.06
CA PRO A 677 -37.98 15.16 9.90
C PRO A 677 -38.54 16.60 9.92
N GLY A 678 -39.34 16.94 8.91
CA GLY A 678 -39.94 18.28 8.77
C GLY A 678 -39.05 19.35 8.13
N SER A 679 -37.79 19.02 7.77
CA SER A 679 -36.93 19.90 6.98
C SER A 679 -37.24 19.81 5.47
N VAL A 680 -36.70 20.75 4.69
CA VAL A 680 -36.68 20.62 3.22
C VAL A 680 -35.74 19.47 2.86
N VAL A 681 -36.28 18.44 2.21
CA VAL A 681 -35.55 17.24 1.82
C VAL A 681 -34.91 17.45 0.45
N ASN A 682 -33.59 17.35 0.39
CA ASN A 682 -32.82 17.31 -0.85
C ASN A 682 -32.29 15.90 -1.06
N GLN A 683 -32.23 15.44 -2.31
CA GLN A 683 -31.56 14.19 -2.64
C GLN A 683 -30.04 14.42 -2.65
N ARG A 684 -29.31 13.46 -2.10
CA ARG A 684 -27.87 13.31 -2.37
C ARG A 684 -27.72 12.79 -3.79
N ARG A 685 -26.59 13.08 -4.42
CA ARG A 685 -26.28 12.67 -5.80
C ARG A 685 -24.80 12.41 -5.97
N CYS A 686 -24.40 11.68 -7.01
CA CYS A 686 -22.99 11.63 -7.37
C CYS A 686 -22.53 12.98 -7.92
N TRP A 687 -21.22 13.21 -7.90
CA TRP A 687 -20.62 14.40 -8.48
C TRP A 687 -20.88 14.50 -9.99
N ASN A 688 -21.17 15.69 -10.53
CA ASN A 688 -21.47 15.84 -11.97
C ASN A 688 -22.63 14.97 -12.50
N HIS A 689 -23.53 14.54 -11.60
CA HIS A 689 -24.71 13.76 -11.92
C HIS A 689 -25.98 14.44 -11.40
N HIS A 690 -27.10 14.16 -12.07
CA HIS A 690 -28.43 14.47 -11.57
C HIS A 690 -28.79 13.51 -10.43
N ALA A 691 -29.82 13.86 -9.65
CA ALA A 691 -30.25 13.04 -8.51
C ALA A 691 -30.76 11.64 -8.88
N ASP A 692 -31.08 11.41 -10.16
CA ASP A 692 -31.46 10.10 -10.70
C ASP A 692 -30.26 9.27 -11.19
N GLY A 693 -29.03 9.77 -10.97
CA GLY A 693 -27.79 9.13 -11.42
C GLY A 693 -27.49 9.34 -12.90
N THR A 694 -28.25 10.18 -13.62
CA THR A 694 -27.90 10.50 -15.02
C THR A 694 -26.76 11.52 -15.09
N PRO A 695 -25.76 11.34 -15.97
CA PRO A 695 -24.62 12.24 -16.04
C PRO A 695 -25.01 13.60 -16.63
N TYR A 696 -24.36 14.66 -16.18
CA TYR A 696 -24.50 16.00 -16.77
C TYR A 696 -24.04 16.03 -18.23
N ASN A 697 -24.70 16.83 -19.06
CA ASN A 697 -24.32 17.03 -20.46
C ASN A 697 -23.16 18.03 -20.62
N ILE A 698 -21.97 17.67 -20.14
CA ILE A 698 -20.80 18.55 -20.08
C ILE A 698 -20.00 18.49 -21.40
N PRO A 699 -19.75 19.61 -22.10
CA PRO A 699 -18.93 19.61 -23.31
C PRO A 699 -17.52 19.04 -23.07
N GLY A 700 -17.12 18.10 -23.93
CA GLY A 700 -15.78 17.48 -23.89
C GLY A 700 -15.71 16.19 -23.07
N THR A 701 -16.79 15.79 -22.38
CA THR A 701 -16.91 14.44 -21.82
C THR A 701 -17.33 13.45 -22.91
N ALA A 702 -17.08 12.17 -22.66
CA ALA A 702 -17.39 11.13 -23.64
C ALA A 702 -18.90 10.85 -23.81
N THR A 703 -19.74 11.32 -22.88
CA THR A 703 -21.21 11.22 -22.93
C THR A 703 -21.89 12.47 -23.50
N TYR A 704 -21.13 13.48 -23.91
CA TYR A 704 -21.66 14.75 -24.40
C TYR A 704 -22.54 14.59 -25.64
N ASP A 705 -23.77 15.09 -25.56
CA ASP A 705 -24.73 15.17 -26.65
C ASP A 705 -24.92 16.63 -27.08
N PRO A 706 -24.44 17.03 -28.28
CA PRO A 706 -24.59 18.40 -28.78
C PRO A 706 -26.05 18.77 -29.09
N ALA A 707 -26.98 17.80 -29.13
CA ALA A 707 -28.40 18.06 -29.29
C ALA A 707 -29.09 18.47 -27.98
N LYS A 708 -28.43 18.25 -26.83
CA LYS A 708 -28.93 18.66 -25.50
C LYS A 708 -28.24 19.96 -25.04
N PRO A 709 -28.89 20.79 -24.21
CA PRO A 709 -28.25 21.96 -23.62
C PRO A 709 -26.98 21.58 -22.86
N PRO A 710 -25.87 22.32 -23.01
CA PRO A 710 -24.65 22.04 -22.26
C PRO A 710 -24.84 22.40 -20.79
N GLU A 711 -24.34 21.55 -19.91
CA GLU A 711 -24.34 21.74 -18.46
C GLU A 711 -22.93 22.09 -17.96
N ARG A 712 -22.86 22.72 -16.79
CA ARG A 712 -21.58 23.06 -16.15
C ARG A 712 -21.21 21.95 -15.15
N PRO A 713 -19.90 21.64 -15.00
CA PRO A 713 -19.45 20.80 -13.89
C PRO A 713 -19.83 21.41 -12.54
N ASP A 714 -20.04 20.55 -11.55
CA ASP A 714 -20.12 20.91 -10.14
C ASP A 714 -18.82 21.61 -9.70
N ALA A 715 -18.94 22.53 -8.73
CA ALA A 715 -17.81 23.25 -8.13
C ALA A 715 -17.19 22.41 -7.02
N PRO A 716 -15.83 22.36 -6.86
CA PRO A 716 -15.13 21.43 -5.97
C PRO A 716 -15.86 21.20 -4.64
N PRO A 717 -16.01 19.95 -4.18
CA PRO A 717 -16.67 19.62 -2.93
C PRO A 717 -16.11 20.45 -1.79
N ASP A 718 -17.01 20.90 -0.93
CA ASP A 718 -16.68 21.70 0.23
C ASP A 718 -16.74 20.81 1.47
N PRO A 719 -15.60 20.28 1.96
CA PRO A 719 -15.60 19.42 3.13
C PRO A 719 -16.06 20.15 4.40
N ALA A 720 -16.13 21.48 4.39
CA ALA A 720 -16.66 22.28 5.49
C ALA A 720 -18.18 22.53 5.39
N PHE A 721 -18.84 22.03 4.33
CA PHE A 721 -20.27 22.22 4.11
C PHE A 721 -21.10 21.73 5.30
N SER A 722 -20.81 20.53 5.81
CA SER A 722 -21.40 19.95 7.02
C SER A 722 -20.30 19.44 7.96
N PRO A 723 -20.56 19.33 9.28
CA PRO A 723 -19.70 18.55 10.19
C PRO A 723 -19.48 17.10 9.73
N GLN A 724 -20.34 16.57 8.86
CA GLN A 724 -20.23 15.23 8.30
C GLN A 724 -19.41 15.18 7.01
N GLY A 725 -19.00 16.31 6.43
CA GLY A 725 -18.40 16.43 5.09
C GLY A 725 -19.34 17.12 4.09
N ASP A 726 -19.10 16.97 2.78
CA ASP A 726 -20.03 17.52 1.78
C ASP A 726 -21.23 16.60 1.56
N VAL A 727 -22.21 16.68 2.46
CA VAL A 727 -23.41 15.81 2.42
C VAL A 727 -24.33 16.04 1.23
N ARG A 728 -24.02 16.98 0.32
CA ARG A 728 -24.73 17.11 -0.96
C ARG A 728 -24.47 15.93 -1.87
N TYR A 729 -23.28 15.34 -1.77
CA TYR A 729 -22.86 14.25 -2.61
C TYR A 729 -22.90 12.91 -1.87
N LEU A 730 -23.10 11.84 -2.64
CA LEU A 730 -22.72 10.48 -2.23
C LEU A 730 -21.19 10.36 -2.26
N GLN A 731 -20.63 9.41 -1.51
CA GLN A 731 -19.24 9.03 -1.74
C GLN A 731 -19.15 8.31 -3.09
N GLY A 732 -18.04 8.48 -3.81
CA GLY A 732 -17.77 7.75 -5.04
C GLY A 732 -16.46 8.14 -5.68
N ASP A 733 -15.96 7.28 -6.56
CA ASP A 733 -14.64 7.38 -7.16
C ASP A 733 -14.67 8.36 -8.34
N ILE A 734 -14.41 9.64 -8.09
CA ILE A 734 -14.40 10.67 -9.15
C ILE A 734 -13.53 10.22 -10.31
N ALA A 735 -12.34 9.76 -9.99
CA ALA A 735 -11.65 8.78 -10.79
C ALA A 735 -10.74 7.96 -9.89
N THR A 736 -10.45 6.74 -10.30
CA THR A 736 -9.50 5.87 -9.62
C THR A 736 -8.56 5.23 -10.64
N HIS A 737 -7.31 5.00 -10.26
CA HIS A 737 -6.37 4.20 -11.04
C HIS A 737 -5.61 3.22 -10.14
N GLY A 738 -5.10 2.15 -10.73
CA GLY A 738 -4.26 1.22 -10.00
C GLY A 738 -4.10 -0.12 -10.71
N LEU A 739 -4.03 -1.19 -9.93
CA LEU A 739 -3.79 -2.54 -10.40
C LEU A 739 -4.95 -3.47 -10.04
N HIS A 740 -5.42 -4.24 -11.01
CA HIS A 740 -6.35 -5.34 -10.82
C HIS A 740 -5.64 -6.69 -11.05
N LEU A 741 -5.57 -7.51 -10.02
CA LEU A 741 -5.08 -8.88 -10.01
C LEU A 741 -6.25 -9.86 -10.25
N LEU A 742 -6.42 -10.33 -11.48
CA LEU A 742 -7.59 -11.09 -11.96
C LEU A 742 -7.64 -12.55 -11.47
N PHE A 743 -6.48 -13.17 -11.22
CA PHE A 743 -6.36 -14.57 -10.80
C PHE A 743 -5.07 -14.76 -9.97
N ASN A 744 -5.08 -15.60 -8.94
CA ASN A 744 -3.87 -16.20 -8.35
C ASN A 744 -4.12 -17.70 -8.19
N THR A 745 -3.34 -18.51 -8.91
CA THR A 745 -3.57 -19.96 -9.02
C THR A 745 -3.01 -20.82 -7.88
N GLU A 746 -2.07 -20.33 -7.07
CA GLU A 746 -1.54 -21.05 -5.91
C GLU A 746 -0.59 -20.17 -5.11
N SER A 747 -0.82 -20.11 -3.80
CA SER A 747 0.07 -19.51 -2.81
C SER A 747 0.46 -20.42 -1.65
N ASP A 748 -0.11 -21.62 -1.61
CA ASP A 748 -0.18 -22.41 -0.39
C ASP A 748 1.07 -23.27 -0.18
N ASN A 749 2.20 -22.64 0.14
CA ASN A 749 3.36 -23.36 0.68
C ASN A 749 3.17 -23.78 2.15
N ALA A 750 1.93 -24.02 2.57
CA ALA A 750 1.56 -24.46 3.91
C ALA A 750 2.41 -25.68 4.33
N GLY A 751 3.33 -25.48 5.28
CA GLY A 751 4.25 -26.52 5.74
C GLY A 751 5.65 -26.49 5.12
N LEU A 752 6.02 -25.43 4.39
CA LEU A 752 7.39 -25.13 3.95
C LEU A 752 7.85 -23.79 4.55
N THR A 753 9.15 -23.67 4.88
CA THR A 753 9.78 -22.37 5.17
C THR A 753 10.26 -21.85 3.83
N VAL A 754 9.50 -20.96 3.23
CA VAL A 754 9.86 -20.30 1.98
C VAL A 754 9.77 -18.79 2.18
N PRO A 755 10.43 -17.99 1.33
CA PRO A 755 10.31 -16.54 1.42
C PRO A 755 8.87 -16.06 1.16
N VAL A 756 8.51 -14.89 1.70
CA VAL A 756 7.23 -14.19 1.43
C VAL A 756 7.22 -13.57 0.03
N ASP A 757 7.76 -14.26 -0.99
CA ASP A 757 8.07 -13.67 -2.31
C ASP A 757 7.23 -14.24 -3.46
N GLU A 758 6.01 -14.67 -3.14
CA GLU A 758 5.15 -15.36 -4.11
C GLU A 758 4.65 -14.42 -5.21
N VAL A 759 4.22 -13.22 -4.85
CA VAL A 759 4.05 -12.10 -5.77
C VAL A 759 4.70 -10.88 -5.15
N ASP A 760 5.87 -10.51 -5.68
CA ASP A 760 6.54 -9.27 -5.31
C ASP A 760 6.15 -8.19 -6.30
N ALA A 761 5.42 -7.21 -5.79
CA ALA A 761 5.01 -6.03 -6.54
C ALA A 761 5.60 -4.77 -5.92
N VAL A 762 5.85 -3.78 -6.76
CA VAL A 762 6.22 -2.44 -6.33
C VAL A 762 5.39 -1.42 -7.09
N ASP A 763 4.80 -0.48 -6.37
CA ASP A 763 4.24 0.75 -6.91
C ASP A 763 5.24 1.88 -6.70
N HIS A 764 5.73 2.45 -7.79
CA HIS A 764 6.62 3.60 -7.78
C HIS A 764 5.85 4.89 -8.10
N GLN A 765 5.85 5.82 -7.16
CA GLN A 765 5.23 7.13 -7.33
C GLN A 765 6.26 8.26 -7.34
N VAL A 766 6.08 9.20 -8.26
CA VAL A 766 6.77 10.50 -8.26
C VAL A 766 5.76 11.58 -7.97
N VAL A 767 6.02 12.40 -6.96
CA VAL A 767 5.15 13.50 -6.57
C VAL A 767 5.77 14.83 -6.99
N LEU A 768 5.08 15.55 -7.86
CA LEU A 768 5.54 16.78 -8.50
C LEU A 768 4.54 17.92 -8.26
N PRO A 769 4.98 19.20 -8.25
CA PRO A 769 4.09 20.35 -8.19
C PRO A 769 3.01 20.31 -9.29
N GLY A 770 1.88 20.99 -9.10
CA GLY A 770 0.78 21.00 -10.07
C GLY A 770 1.14 21.54 -11.46
N ALA A 771 0.27 21.22 -12.42
CA ALA A 771 0.31 21.70 -13.80
C ALA A 771 1.62 21.40 -14.57
N GLN A 772 2.15 20.19 -14.47
CA GLN A 772 3.34 19.77 -15.24
C GLN A 772 3.06 19.50 -16.73
N GLY A 773 1.80 19.20 -17.08
CA GLY A 773 1.49 18.55 -18.36
C GLY A 773 2.05 17.13 -18.40
N ASN A 774 1.95 16.45 -19.55
CA ASN A 774 2.39 15.06 -19.69
C ASN A 774 3.91 14.92 -19.52
N VAL A 775 4.32 14.41 -18.36
CA VAL A 775 5.69 14.13 -17.95
C VAL A 775 5.92 12.65 -17.60
N GLY A 776 4.87 11.83 -17.62
CA GLY A 776 4.88 10.46 -17.13
C GLY A 776 6.01 9.61 -17.69
N ALA A 777 6.19 9.60 -19.02
CA ALA A 777 7.28 8.85 -19.64
C ALA A 777 8.68 9.26 -19.15
N SER A 778 8.91 10.55 -18.92
CA SER A 778 10.22 11.06 -18.50
C SER A 778 10.55 10.68 -17.05
N TYR A 779 9.56 10.64 -16.18
CA TYR A 779 9.72 10.34 -14.76
C TYR A 779 9.60 8.86 -14.42
N SER A 780 8.81 8.11 -15.19
CA SER A 780 8.69 6.67 -15.02
C SER A 780 9.91 5.91 -15.54
N GLN A 781 10.63 6.46 -16.53
CA GLN A 781 11.78 5.81 -17.15
C GLN A 781 12.87 5.43 -16.16
N ARG A 782 13.02 6.20 -15.07
CA ARG A 782 14.01 5.93 -14.02
C ARG A 782 13.73 4.66 -13.22
N PHE A 783 12.51 4.14 -13.25
CA PHE A 783 12.17 2.87 -12.60
C PHE A 783 12.49 1.67 -13.50
N VAL A 784 12.50 1.87 -14.82
CA VAL A 784 12.93 0.87 -15.80
C VAL A 784 14.44 0.82 -15.94
N THR A 785 15.06 2.00 -16.01
CA THR A 785 16.51 2.18 -16.09
C THR A 785 16.95 3.16 -15.01
N PRO A 786 17.15 2.69 -13.76
CA PRO A 786 17.60 3.54 -12.66
C PRO A 786 19.02 4.06 -12.90
N PRO A 787 19.46 5.10 -12.15
CA PRO A 787 20.84 5.57 -12.18
C PRO A 787 21.83 4.40 -12.08
N ALA A 788 22.69 4.25 -13.08
CA ALA A 788 23.67 3.19 -13.09
C ALA A 788 24.81 3.53 -12.12
N VAL A 789 25.12 2.59 -11.23
CA VAL A 789 26.13 2.79 -10.18
C VAL A 789 27.30 1.83 -10.31
N VAL A 790 28.51 2.37 -10.21
CA VAL A 790 29.74 1.57 -10.10
C VAL A 790 30.57 2.07 -8.93
N ALA A 791 30.79 1.20 -7.94
CA ALA A 791 31.64 1.49 -6.79
C ALA A 791 33.06 0.93 -7.00
N THR A 792 34.08 1.76 -6.81
CA THR A 792 35.50 1.37 -6.95
C THR A 792 36.35 1.88 -5.79
N PRO A 793 37.46 1.21 -5.43
CA PRO A 793 38.40 1.72 -4.43
C PRO A 793 38.92 3.13 -4.79
N TRP A 794 38.95 4.03 -3.81
CA TRP A 794 39.63 5.33 -3.94
C TRP A 794 40.95 5.30 -3.16
N PRO A 795 42.09 5.71 -3.77
CA PRO A 795 43.39 5.56 -3.15
C PRO A 795 43.55 6.42 -1.90
N ARG A 796 44.08 5.83 -0.82
CA ARG A 796 44.72 6.56 0.27
C ARG A 796 46.04 7.13 -0.27
N ARG A 797 46.19 8.45 -0.33
CA ARG A 797 47.51 9.06 -0.39
C ARG A 797 47.76 9.86 0.88
#